data_AF-A0A7J8I5K2-F1
#
_entry.id   AF-A0A7J8I5K2-F1
#
_cell.length_a   1.000
_cell.length_b   1.000
_cell.length_c   1.000
_cell.angle_alpha   90.00
_cell.angle_beta   90.00
_cell.angle_gamma   90.00
#
_symmetry.space_group_name_H-M   'P 1'
#
loop_
_entity.id
_entity.type
_entity.pdbx_description
1 polymer ?
#
loop_
_entity_poly.entity_id
_entity_poly.type
_entity_poly.pdbx_seq_one_letter_code
_entity_poly.pdbx_strand_id
1 'polypeptide(L)'
;MPVKNQYSELLKMSSPCEKLIRRDIARTYPEHEFFKGQDSLGQEVLFNVMKAYSLVDREVGYCQGSAFIVGLLLMQMPEEEAFCVFVRLMQEYRLRELFKPSMAELGLCIYQFEYMLQEQLPDLNTHFRSQSFHTSMYASSWFLTLFLTTFPLPVATRIFDIFMYEGLEIVFRVGLALLQVNQVELMQLDMEGMSQYFQRVIPHQFDSCPDKLILKAYQVKYNPKKMKRLEKEYTAMKSKEMEEQIEIKRLRTENRLLKQRIETLEKESAALADRLIQGQVTRAQEAEENYVIKRELAVVRQQCSSAAEDLQKAQSTIRQLQEQQDNPRLTEDFVAHLETELEQSRLRETETLGALREMQDKVLDMEKRNSSLPDENNVARLQEELKALKVRESQAVASARELKLQLQELSDTWQTHLSRGGRWKESPRKLVLGELQDELMSVRLREAQALAEGRELRQRVVELETQDHIHRNLLNRVEAERSALQEKLQYLAAQNKGLQTQLSESRRKQAEAECKSKEEVMAVRLREADSMAAVAEMRQRIAELEIQREEGRIQGQLNHSDSSQYIRELKDQIEELKVEVRLRKGPPPFEDPLAFDGLGLARHLDEDSLPSSDEELLGVGAALQDTLYPLSPRDARFFRSLEQPTKDSEGSSDSDADELATPYSQGLDN
;
A
#
# COMPACT_ATOMS: atom_id res chain seq x y z
N MET A 1 49.28 -17.35 20.30
CA MET A 1 50.34 -17.70 19.33
C MET A 1 50.47 -16.60 18.30
N PRO A 2 51.64 -16.40 17.67
CA PRO A 2 51.71 -15.63 16.42
C PRO A 2 50.83 -16.30 15.37
N VAL A 3 50.03 -15.52 14.64
CA VAL A 3 49.09 -16.02 13.62
C VAL A 3 49.83 -16.82 12.52
N LYS A 4 51.06 -16.42 12.17
CA LYS A 4 51.95 -17.13 11.24
C LYS A 4 52.09 -18.63 11.58
N ASN A 5 52.28 -18.97 12.85
CA ASN A 5 52.47 -20.35 13.30
C ASN A 5 51.23 -21.24 13.09
N GLN A 6 50.03 -20.64 13.09
CA GLN A 6 48.76 -21.36 12.92
C GLN A 6 48.42 -21.61 11.44
N TYR A 7 49.07 -20.92 10.50
CA TYR A 7 48.76 -21.02 9.07
C TYR A 7 48.87 -22.47 8.56
N SER A 8 49.99 -23.15 8.89
CA SER A 8 50.22 -24.55 8.52
C SER A 8 49.26 -25.56 9.16
N GLU A 9 48.49 -25.17 10.19
CA GLU A 9 47.43 -25.98 10.80
C GLU A 9 46.09 -25.71 10.10
N LEU A 10 45.78 -24.43 9.85
CA LEU A 10 44.56 -23.98 9.17
C LEU A 10 44.44 -24.56 7.74
N LEU A 11 45.55 -24.66 7.00
CA LEU A 11 45.55 -25.26 5.66
C LEU A 11 45.14 -26.74 5.64
N LYS A 12 45.39 -27.49 6.73
CA LYS A 12 45.05 -28.91 6.87
C LYS A 12 43.57 -29.13 7.19
N MET A 13 42.88 -28.11 7.70
CA MET A 13 41.42 -28.14 7.93
C MET A 13 40.67 -27.95 6.60
N SER A 14 39.35 -28.15 6.58
CA SER A 14 38.50 -27.78 5.45
C SER A 14 37.57 -26.62 5.83
N SER A 15 37.30 -25.73 4.87
CA SER A 15 36.42 -24.57 5.03
C SER A 15 35.10 -24.75 4.26
N PRO A 16 33.94 -24.40 4.85
CA PRO A 16 32.67 -24.32 4.12
C PRO A 16 32.73 -23.39 2.89
N CYS A 17 33.66 -22.43 2.88
CA CYS A 17 33.77 -21.40 1.84
C CYS A 17 34.53 -21.85 0.58
N GLU A 18 35.17 -23.03 0.56
CA GLU A 18 36.11 -23.43 -0.51
C GLU A 18 35.51 -23.34 -1.93
N LYS A 19 34.22 -23.63 -2.10
CA LYS A 19 33.51 -23.51 -3.40
C LYS A 19 33.34 -22.06 -3.85
N LEU A 20 33.10 -21.13 -2.93
CA LEU A 20 32.97 -19.70 -3.23
C LEU A 20 34.35 -19.10 -3.53
N ILE A 21 35.36 -19.46 -2.75
CA ILE A 21 36.75 -19.04 -2.92
C ILE A 21 37.24 -19.42 -4.34
N ARG A 22 37.11 -20.69 -4.75
CA ARG A 22 37.57 -21.14 -6.09
C ARG A 22 36.89 -20.41 -7.25
N ARG A 23 35.59 -20.13 -7.15
CA ARG A 23 34.84 -19.37 -8.18
C ARG A 23 35.37 -17.94 -8.34
N ASP A 24 35.74 -17.30 -7.24
CA ASP A 24 36.16 -15.90 -7.24
C ASP A 24 37.65 -15.74 -7.59
N ILE A 25 38.49 -16.75 -7.31
CA ILE A 25 39.89 -16.81 -7.74
C ILE A 25 40.02 -16.78 -9.27
N ALA A 26 39.19 -17.55 -9.99
CA ALA A 26 39.21 -17.59 -11.46
C ALA A 26 38.89 -16.24 -12.15
N ARG A 27 38.41 -15.24 -11.39
CA ARG A 27 38.16 -13.86 -11.84
C ARG A 27 39.03 -12.81 -11.13
N THR A 28 40.00 -13.22 -10.31
CA THR A 28 40.91 -12.31 -9.59
C THR A 28 42.20 -12.14 -10.38
N TYR A 29 42.42 -10.94 -10.94
CA TYR A 29 43.55 -10.59 -11.82
C TYR A 29 43.87 -11.62 -12.95
N PRO A 30 42.87 -12.08 -13.74
CA PRO A 30 43.04 -13.23 -14.66
C PRO A 30 44.10 -13.04 -15.76
N GLU A 31 44.38 -11.79 -16.16
CA GLU A 31 45.41 -11.47 -17.16
C GLU A 31 46.82 -11.28 -16.58
N HIS A 32 46.96 -11.20 -15.25
CA HIS A 32 48.26 -10.99 -14.60
C HIS A 32 49.06 -12.29 -14.56
N GLU A 33 50.31 -12.28 -15.03
CA GLU A 33 51.10 -13.50 -15.30
C GLU A 33 51.17 -14.47 -14.12
N PHE A 34 51.29 -13.98 -12.88
CA PHE A 34 51.34 -14.81 -11.67
C PHE A 34 50.04 -15.60 -11.39
N PHE A 35 48.88 -15.08 -11.81
CA PHE A 35 47.56 -15.71 -11.62
C PHE A 35 47.03 -16.39 -12.89
N LYS A 36 47.64 -16.15 -14.05
CA LYS A 36 47.18 -16.62 -15.36
C LYS A 36 47.35 -18.13 -15.54
N GLY A 37 46.39 -18.77 -16.20
CA GLY A 37 46.31 -20.24 -16.36
C GLY A 37 45.45 -20.91 -15.29
N GLN A 38 44.91 -22.10 -15.57
CA GLN A 38 44.18 -22.89 -14.57
C GLN A 38 45.16 -23.52 -13.57
N ASP A 39 44.77 -23.52 -12.30
CA ASP A 39 45.57 -24.07 -11.18
C ASP A 39 47.03 -23.56 -11.16
N SER A 40 47.20 -22.28 -11.53
CA SER A 40 48.49 -21.58 -11.45
C SER A 40 48.92 -21.36 -10.00
N LEU A 41 50.24 -21.21 -9.77
CA LEU A 41 50.78 -21.03 -8.42
C LEU A 41 50.12 -19.85 -7.67
N GLY A 42 49.88 -18.72 -8.35
CA GLY A 42 49.17 -17.58 -7.77
C GLY A 42 47.73 -17.91 -7.35
N GLN A 43 47.01 -18.72 -8.12
CA GLN A 43 45.66 -19.19 -7.75
C GLN A 43 45.69 -20.17 -6.57
N GLU A 44 46.69 -21.05 -6.48
CA GLU A 44 46.84 -21.97 -5.34
C GLU A 44 47.15 -21.23 -4.04
N VAL A 45 48.14 -20.33 -4.03
CA VAL A 45 48.50 -19.58 -2.80
C VAL A 45 47.39 -18.59 -2.40
N LEU A 46 46.64 -18.03 -3.36
CA LEU A 46 45.45 -17.23 -3.08
C LEU A 46 44.31 -18.09 -2.49
N PHE A 47 44.12 -19.33 -2.97
CA PHE A 47 43.18 -20.28 -2.38
C PHE A 47 43.55 -20.59 -0.93
N ASN A 48 44.83 -20.87 -0.67
CA ASN A 48 45.35 -21.18 0.66
C ASN A 48 45.12 -20.02 1.65
N VAL A 49 45.49 -18.78 1.29
CA VAL A 49 45.32 -17.62 2.18
C VAL A 49 43.84 -17.33 2.45
N MET A 50 42.98 -17.34 1.42
CA MET A 50 41.54 -17.11 1.62
C MET A 50 40.87 -18.24 2.42
N LYS A 51 41.28 -19.49 2.19
CA LYS A 51 40.81 -20.66 2.95
C LYS A 51 41.19 -20.53 4.42
N ALA A 52 42.46 -20.27 4.72
CA ALA A 52 42.94 -20.10 6.09
C ALA A 52 42.25 -18.93 6.80
N TYR A 53 42.10 -17.78 6.13
CA TYR A 53 41.38 -16.64 6.72
C TYR A 53 39.93 -16.98 7.09
N SER A 54 39.20 -17.67 6.19
CA SER A 54 37.80 -18.07 6.44
C SER A 54 37.60 -19.03 7.62
N LEU A 55 38.69 -19.60 8.15
CA LEU A 55 38.71 -20.45 9.34
C LEU A 55 39.10 -19.69 10.61
N VAL A 56 39.88 -18.60 10.48
CA VAL A 56 40.24 -17.66 11.55
C VAL A 56 39.04 -16.81 11.95
N ASP A 57 38.42 -16.14 10.98
CA ASP A 57 37.25 -15.30 11.20
C ASP A 57 36.00 -15.98 10.65
N ARG A 58 35.30 -16.73 11.51
CA ARG A 58 34.08 -17.45 11.14
C ARG A 58 32.83 -16.56 11.12
N GLU A 59 32.92 -15.31 11.58
CA GLU A 59 31.81 -14.33 11.49
C GLU A 59 31.73 -13.76 10.07
N VAL A 60 32.90 -13.46 9.48
CA VAL A 60 33.03 -12.99 8.09
C VAL A 60 33.15 -14.15 7.08
N GLY A 61 33.89 -15.20 7.44
CA GLY A 61 34.18 -16.34 6.55
C GLY A 61 34.95 -15.90 5.30
N TYR A 62 34.34 -16.09 4.14
CA TYR A 62 34.81 -15.54 2.87
C TYR A 62 33.81 -14.52 2.34
N CYS A 63 34.27 -13.29 2.06
CA CYS A 63 33.45 -12.24 1.48
C CYS A 63 33.96 -11.86 0.08
N GLN A 64 33.03 -11.71 -0.88
CA GLN A 64 33.35 -11.41 -2.28
C GLN A 64 34.13 -10.09 -2.41
N GLY A 65 35.17 -10.09 -3.25
CA GLY A 65 36.05 -8.93 -3.46
C GLY A 65 37.32 -8.94 -2.59
N SER A 66 37.29 -9.54 -1.39
CA SER A 66 38.47 -9.63 -0.51
C SER A 66 39.66 -10.37 -1.14
N ALA A 67 39.40 -11.28 -2.09
CA ALA A 67 40.43 -11.96 -2.87
C ALA A 67 41.32 -11.00 -3.69
N PHE A 68 40.83 -9.82 -4.09
CA PHE A 68 41.64 -8.83 -4.81
C PHE A 68 42.66 -8.14 -3.89
N ILE A 69 42.31 -7.93 -2.61
CA ILE A 69 43.24 -7.42 -1.59
C ILE A 69 44.37 -8.43 -1.37
N VAL A 70 44.01 -9.70 -1.12
CA VAL A 70 45.01 -10.76 -0.91
C VAL A 70 45.83 -11.03 -2.18
N GLY A 71 45.21 -10.96 -3.35
CA GLY A 71 45.91 -11.06 -4.64
C GLY A 71 46.97 -9.96 -4.83
N LEU A 72 46.69 -8.71 -4.43
CA LEU A 72 47.70 -7.65 -4.43
C LEU A 72 48.83 -7.93 -3.43
N LEU A 73 48.51 -8.35 -2.21
CA LEU A 73 49.53 -8.69 -1.21
C LEU A 73 50.46 -9.81 -1.71
N LEU A 74 49.92 -10.83 -2.36
CA LEU A 74 50.67 -11.95 -2.95
C LEU A 74 51.55 -11.57 -4.15
N MET A 75 51.31 -10.42 -4.80
CA MET A 75 52.24 -9.86 -5.80
C MET A 75 53.49 -9.23 -5.14
N GLN A 76 53.44 -8.92 -3.83
CA GLN A 76 54.44 -8.12 -3.12
C GLN A 76 55.17 -8.86 -1.99
N MET A 77 54.59 -9.93 -1.43
CA MET A 77 55.17 -10.68 -0.30
C MET A 77 54.78 -12.17 -0.31
N PRO A 78 55.56 -13.04 0.39
CA PRO A 78 55.27 -14.48 0.48
C PRO A 78 53.91 -14.80 1.11
N GLU A 79 53.38 -15.98 0.78
CA GLU A 79 52.05 -16.49 1.18
C GLU A 79 51.75 -16.34 2.69
N GLU A 80 52.64 -16.81 3.57
CA GLU A 80 52.46 -16.71 5.02
C GLU A 80 52.40 -15.26 5.52
N GLU A 81 53.05 -14.34 4.82
CA GLU A 81 53.18 -12.93 5.19
C GLU A 81 51.98 -12.15 4.67
N ALA A 82 51.52 -12.45 3.45
CA ALA A 82 50.24 -11.98 2.91
C ALA A 82 49.07 -12.39 3.81
N PHE A 83 49.06 -13.63 4.31
CA PHE A 83 48.08 -14.07 5.32
C PHE A 83 48.16 -13.26 6.62
N CYS A 84 49.37 -13.05 7.16
CA CYS A 84 49.55 -12.27 8.38
C CYS A 84 49.11 -10.80 8.22
N VAL A 85 49.50 -10.15 7.12
CA VAL A 85 49.10 -8.77 6.80
C VAL A 85 47.59 -8.69 6.58
N PHE A 86 46.99 -9.64 5.87
CA PHE A 86 45.54 -9.66 5.65
C PHE A 86 44.74 -9.82 6.96
N VAL A 87 45.18 -10.69 7.88
CA VAL A 87 44.54 -10.80 9.21
C VAL A 87 44.65 -9.48 9.99
N ARG A 88 45.77 -8.76 9.89
CA ARG A 88 45.96 -7.44 10.52
C ARG A 88 45.10 -6.35 9.87
N LEU A 89 44.98 -6.33 8.55
CA LEU A 89 44.07 -5.44 7.83
C LEU A 89 42.60 -5.66 8.24
N MET A 90 42.19 -6.91 8.39
CA MET A 90 40.83 -7.25 8.80
C MET A 90 40.56 -6.86 10.27
N GLN A 91 41.55 -6.99 11.16
CA GLN A 91 41.41 -6.71 12.60
C GLN A 91 41.72 -5.26 12.99
N GLU A 92 42.94 -4.78 12.72
CA GLU A 92 43.46 -3.49 13.19
C GLU A 92 42.97 -2.32 12.35
N TYR A 93 42.86 -2.49 11.02
CA TYR A 93 42.27 -1.50 10.10
C TYR A 93 40.74 -1.64 10.01
N ARG A 94 40.12 -2.49 10.85
CA ARG A 94 38.69 -2.78 10.95
C ARG A 94 37.99 -3.23 9.65
N LEU A 95 38.73 -3.61 8.59
CA LEU A 95 38.09 -4.01 7.32
C LEU A 95 37.07 -5.14 7.47
N ARG A 96 37.24 -6.03 8.46
CA ARG A 96 36.26 -7.09 8.75
C ARG A 96 34.83 -6.57 8.95
N GLU A 97 34.68 -5.36 9.51
CA GLU A 97 33.36 -4.79 9.82
C GLU A 97 32.60 -4.39 8.55
N LEU A 98 33.30 -4.01 7.47
CA LEU A 98 32.72 -3.80 6.14
C LEU A 98 32.23 -5.11 5.51
N PHE A 99 32.91 -6.23 5.80
CA PHE A 99 32.65 -7.55 5.21
C PHE A 99 31.67 -8.42 6.01
N LYS A 100 31.20 -7.99 7.19
CA LYS A 100 30.25 -8.74 8.01
C LYS A 100 28.94 -9.05 7.26
N PRO A 101 28.26 -10.19 7.52
CA PRO A 101 27.03 -10.56 6.84
C PRO A 101 25.88 -9.54 6.91
N SER A 102 25.88 -8.63 7.90
CA SER A 102 24.91 -7.55 8.02
C SER A 102 25.19 -6.33 7.15
N MET A 103 26.39 -6.22 6.57
CA MET A 103 26.88 -5.07 5.78
C MET A 103 26.70 -3.70 6.49
N ALA A 104 26.66 -3.70 7.83
CA ALA A 104 26.29 -2.52 8.61
C ALA A 104 27.31 -1.36 8.49
N GLU A 105 28.61 -1.66 8.59
CA GLU A 105 29.67 -0.66 8.43
C GLU A 105 29.76 -0.18 6.97
N LEU A 106 29.52 -1.06 5.99
CA LEU A 106 29.44 -0.67 4.57
C LEU A 106 28.29 0.31 4.34
N GLY A 107 27.09 0.02 4.87
CA GLY A 107 25.94 0.92 4.81
C GLY A 107 26.21 2.27 5.47
N LEU A 108 26.95 2.29 6.59
CA LEU A 108 27.43 3.51 7.22
C LEU A 108 28.39 4.30 6.29
N CYS A 109 29.36 3.63 5.67
CA CYS A 109 30.29 4.28 4.73
C CYS A 109 29.57 4.85 3.51
N ILE A 110 28.57 4.14 2.96
CA ILE A 110 27.72 4.64 1.87
C ILE A 110 26.91 5.87 2.33
N TYR A 111 26.34 5.86 3.52
CA TYR A 111 25.60 7.01 4.08
C TYR A 111 26.50 8.23 4.31
N GLN A 112 27.70 8.02 4.89
CA GLN A 112 28.70 9.09 5.06
C GLN A 112 29.18 9.65 3.71
N PHE A 113 29.35 8.79 2.70
CA PHE A 113 29.78 9.20 1.36
C PHE A 113 28.68 9.95 0.60
N GLU A 114 27.42 9.50 0.66
CA GLU A 114 26.29 10.24 0.08
C GLU A 114 26.10 11.60 0.76
N TYR A 115 26.32 11.69 2.07
CA TYR A 115 26.31 12.97 2.76
C TYR A 115 27.45 13.89 2.27
N MET A 116 28.66 13.36 2.05
CA MET A 116 29.75 14.14 1.44
C MET A 116 29.42 14.60 0.02
N LEU A 117 28.76 13.75 -0.78
CA LEU A 117 28.29 14.06 -2.13
C LEU A 117 27.26 15.21 -2.09
N GLN A 118 26.28 15.14 -1.18
CA GLN A 118 25.27 16.17 -0.99
C GLN A 118 25.87 17.52 -0.52
N GLU A 119 26.92 17.51 0.32
CA GLU A 119 27.57 18.73 0.81
C GLU A 119 28.52 19.38 -0.21
N GLN A 120 29.20 18.59 -1.06
CA GLN A 120 30.28 19.09 -1.92
C GLN A 120 29.95 19.10 -3.42
N LEU A 121 28.94 18.36 -3.87
CA LEU A 121 28.46 18.29 -5.26
C LEU A 121 26.92 18.20 -5.29
N PRO A 122 26.18 19.19 -4.75
CA PRO A 122 24.72 19.11 -4.59
C PRO A 122 23.96 18.91 -5.91
N ASP A 123 24.45 19.49 -7.02
CA ASP A 123 23.85 19.34 -8.34
C ASP A 123 23.95 17.89 -8.84
N LEU A 124 25.12 17.26 -8.64
CA LEU A 124 25.37 15.87 -9.02
C LEU A 124 24.57 14.89 -8.15
N ASN A 125 24.45 15.17 -6.85
CA ASN A 125 23.56 14.43 -5.96
C ASN A 125 22.08 14.50 -6.41
N THR A 126 21.65 15.69 -6.84
CA THR A 126 20.28 15.92 -7.33
C THR A 126 20.04 15.20 -8.66
N HIS A 127 21.01 15.23 -9.58
CA HIS A 127 20.98 14.46 -10.82
C HIS A 127 20.92 12.96 -10.56
N PHE A 128 21.83 12.41 -9.74
CA PHE A 128 21.84 11.00 -9.37
C PHE A 128 20.51 10.55 -8.75
N ARG A 129 19.90 11.36 -7.87
CA ARG A 129 18.58 11.09 -7.30
C ARG A 129 17.47 11.14 -8.35
N SER A 130 17.49 12.08 -9.30
CA SER A 130 16.52 12.13 -10.41
C SER A 130 16.61 10.89 -11.32
N GLN A 131 17.83 10.37 -11.53
CA GLN A 131 18.09 9.17 -12.33
C GLN A 131 17.94 7.86 -11.53
N SER A 132 17.52 7.91 -10.25
CA SER A 132 17.49 6.76 -9.33
C SER A 132 18.83 6.00 -9.21
N PHE A 133 19.95 6.68 -9.47
CA PHE A 133 21.30 6.13 -9.48
C PHE A 133 21.91 6.18 -8.07
N HIS A 134 21.53 5.22 -7.22
CA HIS A 134 21.89 5.20 -5.81
C HIS A 134 23.40 5.01 -5.56
N THR A 135 23.92 5.70 -4.53
CA THR A 135 25.33 5.67 -4.10
C THR A 135 25.90 4.25 -3.95
N SER A 136 25.08 3.31 -3.46
CA SER A 136 25.44 1.91 -3.29
C SER A 136 25.72 1.15 -4.59
N MET A 137 25.20 1.59 -5.74
CA MET A 137 25.38 0.92 -7.03
C MET A 137 26.83 0.97 -7.52
N TYR A 138 27.53 2.10 -7.30
CA TYR A 138 28.91 2.29 -7.75
C TYR A 138 29.92 2.21 -6.59
N ALA A 139 29.65 2.86 -5.46
CA ALA A 139 30.64 3.02 -4.40
C ALA A 139 30.86 1.77 -3.53
N SER A 140 29.94 0.79 -3.53
CA SER A 140 30.11 -0.43 -2.71
C SER A 140 31.38 -1.21 -3.05
N SER A 141 31.73 -1.26 -4.34
CA SER A 141 32.98 -1.89 -4.81
C SER A 141 34.24 -1.13 -4.36
N TRP A 142 34.16 0.20 -4.28
CA TRP A 142 35.27 1.06 -3.86
C TRP A 142 35.66 0.81 -2.40
N PHE A 143 34.67 0.72 -1.50
CA PHE A 143 34.89 0.40 -0.09
C PHE A 143 35.29 -1.07 0.13
N LEU A 144 34.61 -2.03 -0.51
CA LEU A 144 34.88 -3.46 -0.31
C LEU A 144 36.18 -3.95 -0.96
N THR A 145 36.72 -3.25 -1.96
CA THR A 145 37.93 -3.70 -2.68
C THR A 145 39.06 -2.68 -2.65
N LEU A 146 38.88 -1.53 -1.97
CA LEU A 146 39.86 -0.43 -1.95
C LEU A 146 40.25 0.02 -3.37
N PHE A 147 39.24 0.08 -4.25
CA PHE A 147 39.33 0.31 -5.70
C PHE A 147 40.12 -0.73 -6.53
N LEU A 148 40.54 -1.87 -5.96
CA LEU A 148 41.29 -2.91 -6.68
C LEU A 148 40.50 -3.61 -7.80
N THR A 149 39.16 -3.50 -7.79
CA THR A 149 38.31 -3.91 -8.92
C THR A 149 37.89 -2.76 -9.83
N THR A 150 38.39 -1.55 -9.60
CA THR A 150 38.00 -0.32 -10.33
C THR A 150 39.15 0.27 -11.14
N PHE A 151 40.38 0.23 -10.63
CA PHE A 151 41.55 0.78 -11.33
C PHE A 151 42.59 -0.27 -11.71
N PRO A 152 43.35 -0.05 -12.80
CA PRO A 152 44.58 -0.79 -13.07
C PRO A 152 45.59 -0.71 -11.92
N LEU A 153 46.41 -1.75 -11.79
CA LEU A 153 47.34 -1.95 -10.67
C LEU A 153 48.20 -0.73 -10.29
N PRO A 154 48.76 0.08 -11.21
CA PRO A 154 49.57 1.25 -10.82
C PRO A 154 48.81 2.30 -10.01
N VAL A 155 47.52 2.51 -10.31
CA VAL A 155 46.66 3.46 -9.60
C VAL A 155 46.10 2.82 -8.34
N ALA A 156 45.63 1.58 -8.42
CA ALA A 156 45.05 0.89 -7.27
C ALA A 156 46.09 0.63 -6.16
N THR A 157 47.33 0.29 -6.52
CA THR A 157 48.43 0.13 -5.55
C THR A 157 48.75 1.44 -4.85
N ARG A 158 48.77 2.59 -5.56
CA ARG A 158 48.96 3.92 -4.92
C ARG A 158 47.86 4.26 -3.91
N ILE A 159 46.61 3.89 -4.19
CA ILE A 159 45.50 4.07 -3.23
C ILE A 159 45.67 3.14 -2.02
N PHE A 160 46.10 1.90 -2.25
CA PHE A 160 46.37 0.91 -1.21
C PHE A 160 47.56 1.29 -0.31
N ASP A 161 48.65 1.82 -0.88
CA ASP A 161 49.82 2.35 -0.18
C ASP A 161 49.40 3.40 0.86
N ILE A 162 48.52 4.33 0.48
CA ILE A 162 48.02 5.41 1.35
C ILE A 162 47.00 4.88 2.35
N PHE A 163 46.14 3.93 1.97
CA PHE A 163 45.22 3.26 2.90
C PHE A 163 45.98 2.52 4.02
N MET A 164 47.13 1.92 3.71
CA MET A 164 48.04 1.30 4.69
C MET A 164 48.72 2.32 5.64
N TYR A 165 48.58 3.63 5.41
CA TYR A 165 49.15 4.69 6.25
C TYR A 165 48.08 5.54 6.95
N GLU A 166 47.02 5.95 6.24
CA GLU A 166 45.95 6.84 6.73
C GLU A 166 44.66 6.10 7.11
N GLY A 167 44.52 4.82 6.73
CA GLY A 167 43.28 4.06 6.89
C GLY A 167 42.19 4.47 5.89
N LEU A 168 40.93 4.20 6.25
CA LEU A 168 39.80 4.29 5.32
C LEU A 168 39.45 5.72 4.84
N GLU A 169 40.01 6.78 5.45
CA GLU A 169 39.77 8.17 5.04
C GLU A 169 40.12 8.43 3.56
N ILE A 170 41.20 7.80 3.04
CA ILE A 170 41.59 7.96 1.64
C ILE A 170 40.52 7.44 0.67
N VAL A 171 39.70 6.46 1.06
CA VAL A 171 38.67 5.87 0.19
C VAL A 171 37.54 6.88 -0.07
N PHE A 172 37.11 7.61 0.96
CA PHE A 172 36.17 8.72 0.82
C PHE A 172 36.73 9.85 -0.04
N ARG A 173 38.00 10.21 0.20
CA ARG A 173 38.71 11.28 -0.53
C ARG A 173 38.86 10.97 -2.02
N VAL A 174 39.33 9.77 -2.37
CA VAL A 174 39.46 9.32 -3.76
C VAL A 174 38.09 9.21 -4.40
N GLY A 175 37.12 8.58 -3.74
CA GLY A 175 35.77 8.42 -4.28
C GLY A 175 35.12 9.74 -4.66
N LEU A 176 35.21 10.77 -3.80
CA LEU A 176 34.64 12.07 -4.11
C LEU A 176 35.49 12.85 -5.13
N ALA A 177 36.81 12.71 -5.12
CA ALA A 177 37.69 13.31 -6.14
C ALA A 177 37.38 12.79 -7.55
N LEU A 178 37.03 11.50 -7.70
CA LEU A 178 36.58 10.93 -8.98
C LEU A 178 35.30 11.60 -9.48
N LEU A 179 34.33 11.83 -8.58
CA LEU A 179 33.08 12.52 -8.91
C LEU A 179 33.32 14.01 -9.22
N GLN A 180 34.24 14.67 -8.53
CA GLN A 180 34.66 16.05 -8.84
C GLN A 180 35.34 16.18 -10.21
N VAL A 181 36.19 15.22 -10.58
CA VAL A 181 36.85 15.22 -11.90
C VAL A 181 35.87 14.93 -13.04
N ASN A 182 34.84 14.11 -12.78
CA ASN A 182 33.91 13.64 -13.80
C ASN A 182 32.53 14.32 -13.79
N GLN A 183 32.32 15.33 -12.93
CA GLN A 183 31.01 15.97 -12.73
C GLN A 183 30.37 16.43 -14.06
N VAL A 184 31.14 17.08 -14.95
CA VAL A 184 30.62 17.64 -16.20
C VAL A 184 30.08 16.56 -17.14
N GLU A 185 30.73 15.40 -17.21
CA GLU A 185 30.30 14.27 -18.04
C GLU A 185 29.12 13.53 -17.38
N LEU A 186 29.21 13.25 -16.07
CA LEU A 186 28.17 12.53 -15.32
C LEU A 186 26.83 13.29 -15.28
N MET A 187 26.83 14.62 -15.28
CA MET A 187 25.62 15.45 -15.38
C MET A 187 24.90 15.37 -16.74
N GLN A 188 25.54 14.83 -17.79
CA GLN A 188 24.97 14.67 -19.13
C GLN A 188 24.44 13.25 -19.40
N LEU A 189 24.67 12.31 -18.48
CA LEU A 189 24.38 10.88 -18.65
C LEU A 189 23.15 10.45 -17.84
N ASP A 190 22.40 9.49 -18.38
CA ASP A 190 21.33 8.80 -17.68
C ASP A 190 21.88 7.66 -16.78
N MET A 191 20.98 6.92 -16.12
CA MET A 191 21.33 5.82 -15.22
C MET A 191 22.25 4.77 -15.87
N GLU A 192 21.96 4.35 -17.11
CA GLU A 192 22.78 3.36 -17.81
C GLU A 192 24.11 3.97 -18.29
N GLY A 193 24.07 5.16 -18.89
CA GLY A 193 25.25 5.90 -19.35
C GLY A 193 26.26 6.13 -18.23
N MET A 194 25.79 6.56 -17.04
CA MET A 194 26.64 6.69 -15.85
C MET A 194 27.26 5.33 -15.46
N SER A 195 26.45 4.26 -15.39
CA SER A 195 26.93 2.91 -15.06
C SER A 195 28.01 2.42 -16.04
N GLN A 196 27.83 2.61 -17.35
CA GLN A 196 28.84 2.29 -18.35
C GLN A 196 30.10 3.16 -18.21
N TYR A 197 29.94 4.46 -17.89
CA TYR A 197 31.05 5.41 -17.73
C TYR A 197 31.95 5.06 -16.53
N PHE A 198 31.36 4.69 -15.38
CA PHE A 198 32.09 4.18 -14.21
C PHE A 198 32.86 2.88 -14.50
N GLN A 199 32.34 2.02 -15.39
CA GLN A 199 32.94 0.71 -15.70
C GLN A 199 33.99 0.76 -16.82
N ARG A 200 33.90 1.72 -17.76
CA ARG A 200 34.71 1.73 -18.99
C ARG A 200 35.62 2.93 -19.16
N VAL A 201 35.23 4.10 -18.64
CA VAL A 201 35.97 5.36 -18.89
C VAL A 201 36.82 5.72 -17.69
N ILE A 202 36.22 5.86 -16.50
CA ILE A 202 36.90 6.26 -15.27
C ILE A 202 38.15 5.41 -14.93
N PRO A 203 38.15 4.06 -15.10
CA PRO A 203 39.32 3.22 -14.81
C PRO A 203 40.61 3.67 -15.49
N HIS A 204 40.53 4.18 -16.72
CA HIS A 204 41.70 4.48 -17.57
C HIS A 204 42.11 5.95 -17.59
N GLN A 205 41.37 6.85 -16.93
CA GLN A 205 41.64 8.29 -16.91
C GLN A 205 42.96 8.68 -16.23
N PHE A 206 43.55 7.78 -15.44
CA PHE A 206 44.70 8.04 -14.58
C PHE A 206 45.93 7.16 -14.90
N ASP A 207 45.85 6.28 -15.90
CA ASP A 207 46.90 5.31 -16.25
C ASP A 207 48.26 5.96 -16.54
N SER A 208 48.27 7.17 -17.11
CA SER A 208 49.49 7.93 -17.39
C SER A 208 50.07 8.68 -16.18
N CYS A 209 49.31 8.88 -15.11
CA CYS A 209 49.75 9.60 -13.91
C CYS A 209 48.81 9.33 -12.71
N PRO A 210 49.06 8.27 -11.91
CA PRO A 210 48.29 7.97 -10.71
C PRO A 210 48.24 9.13 -9.70
N ASP A 211 49.36 9.83 -9.53
CA ASP A 211 49.50 10.91 -8.55
C ASP A 211 48.54 12.08 -8.81
N LYS A 212 48.07 12.26 -10.05
CA LYS A 212 47.04 13.25 -10.41
C LYS A 212 45.72 13.02 -9.66
N LEU A 213 45.33 11.75 -9.46
CA LEU A 213 44.14 11.38 -8.68
C LEU A 213 44.38 11.62 -7.19
N ILE A 214 45.54 11.22 -6.68
CA ILE A 214 45.92 11.37 -5.27
C ILE A 214 45.98 12.86 -4.87
N LEU A 215 46.60 13.71 -5.69
CA LEU A 215 46.65 15.16 -5.49
C LEU A 215 45.25 15.81 -5.52
N LYS A 216 44.27 15.20 -6.21
CA LYS A 216 42.86 15.61 -6.15
C LYS A 216 42.15 15.09 -4.90
N ALA A 217 42.44 13.87 -4.45
CA ALA A 217 41.93 13.30 -3.19
C ALA A 217 42.35 14.13 -1.95
N TYR A 218 43.58 14.68 -1.93
CA TYR A 218 44.00 15.59 -0.86
C TYR A 218 43.37 17.01 -0.95
N GLN A 219 42.81 17.40 -2.10
CA GLN A 219 42.03 18.65 -2.23
C GLN A 219 40.59 18.51 -1.70
N VAL A 220 40.07 17.29 -1.57
CA VAL A 220 38.77 17.01 -0.95
C VAL A 220 38.78 17.38 0.54
N LYS A 221 37.69 18.03 1.00
CA LYS A 221 37.49 18.31 2.42
C LYS A 221 36.87 17.09 3.10
N TYR A 222 37.61 16.47 4.00
CA TYR A 222 37.10 15.45 4.92
C TYR A 222 37.11 16.00 6.35
N ASN A 223 36.11 15.64 7.16
CA ASN A 223 35.96 16.15 8.53
C ASN A 223 35.66 14.99 9.48
N PRO A 224 36.67 14.47 10.22
CA PRO A 224 36.50 13.32 11.12
C PRO A 224 35.43 13.55 12.22
N LYS A 225 35.28 14.80 12.69
CA LYS A 225 34.24 15.14 13.69
C LYS A 225 32.83 15.05 13.09
N LYS A 226 32.67 15.35 11.80
CA LYS A 226 31.40 15.24 11.08
C LYS A 226 31.06 13.77 10.79
N MET A 227 32.04 12.96 10.35
CA MET A 227 31.82 11.52 10.15
C MET A 227 31.39 10.81 11.44
N LYS A 228 32.03 11.15 12.58
CA LYS A 228 31.65 10.62 13.91
C LYS A 228 30.30 11.14 14.44
N ARG A 229 29.74 12.21 13.86
CA ARG A 229 28.34 12.59 14.07
C ARG A 229 27.42 11.71 13.21
N LEU A 230 27.70 11.61 11.91
CA LEU A 230 26.92 10.80 10.96
C LEU A 230 26.88 9.32 11.37
N GLU A 231 27.96 8.79 11.95
CA GLU A 231 28.04 7.47 12.61
C GLU A 231 26.92 7.27 13.66
N LYS A 232 26.78 8.22 14.58
CA LYS A 232 25.74 8.19 15.61
C LYS A 232 24.34 8.40 15.05
N GLU A 233 24.21 9.29 14.07
CA GLU A 233 22.96 9.63 13.39
C GLU A 233 22.40 8.42 12.63
N TYR A 234 23.25 7.74 11.86
CA TYR A 234 22.94 6.48 11.16
C TYR A 234 22.65 5.32 12.13
N THR A 235 23.42 5.19 13.23
CA THR A 235 23.17 4.16 14.24
C THR A 235 21.81 4.36 14.91
N ALA A 236 21.45 5.60 15.27
CA ALA A 236 20.13 5.91 15.83
C ALA A 236 18.99 5.66 14.83
N MET A 237 19.17 6.07 13.57
CA MET A 237 18.25 5.77 12.47
C MET A 237 18.00 4.27 12.32
N LYS A 238 19.07 3.46 12.32
CA LYS A 238 18.97 2.00 12.15
C LYS A 238 18.44 1.26 13.38
N SER A 239 18.62 1.79 14.59
CA SER A 239 17.92 1.28 15.79
C SER A 239 16.41 1.51 15.64
N LYS A 240 16.00 2.75 15.33
CA LYS A 240 14.59 3.12 15.14
C LYS A 240 13.93 2.32 14.00
N GLU A 241 14.61 2.11 12.88
CA GLU A 241 14.12 1.27 11.79
C GLU A 241 13.96 -0.20 12.21
N MET A 242 14.88 -0.75 13.01
CA MET A 242 14.76 -2.12 13.55
C MET A 242 13.58 -2.23 14.52
N GLU A 243 13.41 -1.26 15.41
CA GLU A 243 12.29 -1.18 16.36
C GLU A 243 10.94 -1.09 15.61
N GLU A 244 10.84 -0.22 14.60
CA GLU A 244 9.68 -0.11 13.71
C GLU A 244 9.43 -1.42 12.93
N GLN A 245 10.47 -2.09 12.43
CA GLN A 245 10.31 -3.39 11.77
C GLN A 245 9.84 -4.50 12.74
N ILE A 246 10.25 -4.46 14.01
CA ILE A 246 9.78 -5.40 15.04
C ILE A 246 8.31 -5.14 15.34
N GLU A 247 7.90 -3.89 15.53
CA GLU A 247 6.51 -3.54 15.80
C GLU A 247 5.62 -3.80 14.57
N ILE A 248 6.08 -3.55 13.34
CA ILE A 248 5.37 -3.95 12.12
C ILE A 248 5.20 -5.48 12.05
N LYS A 249 6.19 -6.28 12.48
CA LYS A 249 6.06 -7.74 12.54
C LYS A 249 5.03 -8.18 13.60
N ARG A 250 5.05 -7.56 14.79
CA ARG A 250 4.04 -7.77 15.86
C ARG A 250 2.63 -7.42 15.37
N LEU A 251 2.43 -6.20 14.85
CA LEU A 251 1.13 -5.75 14.36
C LEU A 251 0.62 -6.62 13.22
N ARG A 252 1.49 -7.16 12.36
CA ARG A 252 1.12 -8.13 11.31
C ARG A 252 0.67 -9.48 11.89
N THR A 253 1.31 -10.02 12.94
CA THR A 253 0.84 -11.25 13.59
C THR A 253 -0.46 -11.02 14.36
N GLU A 254 -0.60 -9.89 15.04
CA GLU A 254 -1.81 -9.52 15.78
C GLU A 254 -3.01 -9.30 14.84
N ASN A 255 -2.85 -8.55 13.75
CA ASN A 255 -3.88 -8.39 12.71
C ASN A 255 -4.30 -9.72 12.08
N ARG A 256 -3.39 -10.70 11.96
CA ARG A 256 -3.74 -12.04 11.48
C ARG A 256 -4.65 -12.78 12.47
N LEU A 257 -4.34 -12.73 13.77
CA LEU A 257 -5.15 -13.34 14.82
C LEU A 257 -6.52 -12.65 14.95
N LEU A 258 -6.56 -11.31 14.88
CA LEU A 258 -7.81 -10.54 14.89
C LEU A 258 -8.71 -10.89 13.70
N LYS A 259 -8.15 -10.99 12.48
CA LYS A 259 -8.91 -11.46 11.29
C LYS A 259 -9.47 -12.87 11.49
N GLN A 260 -8.69 -13.80 12.03
CA GLN A 260 -9.17 -15.16 12.35
C GLN A 260 -10.30 -15.14 13.40
N ARG A 261 -10.23 -14.27 14.42
CA ARG A 261 -11.30 -14.16 15.41
C ARG A 261 -12.57 -13.52 14.84
N ILE A 262 -12.44 -12.53 13.97
CA ILE A 262 -13.56 -11.94 13.21
C ILE A 262 -14.23 -13.01 12.34
N GLU A 263 -13.47 -13.74 11.52
CA GLU A 263 -13.98 -14.82 10.66
C GLU A 263 -14.68 -15.93 11.48
N THR A 264 -14.22 -16.18 12.71
CA THR A 264 -14.87 -17.13 13.64
C THR A 264 -16.19 -16.56 14.18
N LEU A 265 -16.20 -15.30 14.62
CA LEU A 265 -17.40 -14.62 15.13
C LEU A 265 -18.47 -14.41 14.04
N GLU A 266 -18.07 -14.19 12.80
CA GLU A 266 -18.96 -14.10 11.63
C GLU A 266 -19.67 -15.45 11.38
N LYS A 267 -18.94 -16.57 11.49
CA LYS A 267 -19.52 -17.93 11.41
C LYS A 267 -20.43 -18.25 12.60
N GLU A 268 -20.02 -17.88 13.82
CA GLU A 268 -20.86 -18.02 15.02
C GLU A 268 -22.16 -17.20 14.88
N SER A 269 -22.07 -15.98 14.35
CA SER A 269 -23.20 -15.06 14.11
C SER A 269 -24.15 -15.56 13.01
N ALA A 270 -23.62 -15.99 11.87
CA ALA A 270 -24.43 -16.60 10.81
C ALA A 270 -25.19 -17.83 11.31
N ALA A 271 -24.52 -18.74 12.01
CA ALA A 271 -25.17 -19.93 12.59
C ALA A 271 -26.19 -19.58 13.70
N LEU A 272 -26.09 -18.42 14.36
CA LEU A 272 -27.13 -17.91 15.27
C LEU A 272 -28.33 -17.33 14.50
N ALA A 273 -28.08 -16.59 13.42
CA ALA A 273 -29.13 -16.06 12.54
C ALA A 273 -29.93 -17.20 11.88
N ASP A 274 -29.26 -18.22 11.34
CA ASP A 274 -29.91 -19.40 10.73
C ASP A 274 -30.82 -20.12 11.73
N ARG A 275 -30.35 -20.33 12.97
CA ARG A 275 -31.15 -20.94 14.06
C ARG A 275 -32.34 -20.08 14.47
N LEU A 276 -32.19 -18.74 14.48
CA LEU A 276 -33.29 -17.82 14.77
C LEU A 276 -34.34 -17.80 13.65
N ILE A 277 -33.92 -17.81 12.38
CA ILE A 277 -34.79 -17.88 11.21
C ILE A 277 -35.53 -19.21 11.21
N GLN A 278 -34.83 -20.33 11.31
CA GLN A 278 -35.44 -21.67 11.32
C GLN A 278 -36.39 -21.83 12.52
N GLY A 279 -36.01 -21.32 13.70
CA GLY A 279 -36.86 -21.28 14.89
C GLY A 279 -38.01 -20.25 14.82
N GLN A 280 -38.07 -19.36 13.83
CA GLN A 280 -39.27 -18.59 13.50
C GLN A 280 -40.15 -19.33 12.49
N VAL A 281 -39.53 -20.00 11.49
CA VAL A 281 -40.23 -20.81 10.49
C VAL A 281 -41.00 -21.96 11.14
N THR A 282 -40.40 -22.72 12.06
CA THR A 282 -41.15 -23.77 12.79
C THR A 282 -42.30 -23.20 13.60
N ARG A 283 -42.12 -22.08 14.32
CA ARG A 283 -43.22 -21.44 15.06
C ARG A 283 -44.33 -20.91 14.15
N ALA A 284 -44.02 -20.50 12.92
CA ALA A 284 -45.01 -20.12 11.93
C ALA A 284 -45.80 -21.34 11.43
N GLN A 285 -45.10 -22.44 11.14
CA GLN A 285 -45.70 -23.73 10.75
C GLN A 285 -46.59 -24.30 11.87
N GLU A 286 -46.08 -24.37 13.11
CA GLU A 286 -46.83 -24.78 14.30
C GLU A 286 -48.09 -23.91 14.54
N ALA A 287 -48.01 -22.60 14.24
CA ALA A 287 -49.15 -21.69 14.34
C ALA A 287 -50.19 -21.90 13.22
N GLU A 288 -49.76 -22.20 11.99
CA GLU A 288 -50.63 -22.54 10.86
C GLU A 288 -51.32 -23.89 11.10
N GLU A 289 -50.58 -24.92 11.52
CA GLU A 289 -51.13 -26.23 11.94
C GLU A 289 -52.13 -26.06 13.10
N ASN A 290 -51.80 -25.26 14.12
CA ASN A 290 -52.74 -24.94 15.21
C ASN A 290 -54.02 -24.25 14.70
N TYR A 291 -53.93 -23.40 13.67
CA TYR A 291 -55.10 -22.75 13.08
C TYR A 291 -55.97 -23.75 12.30
N VAL A 292 -55.36 -24.64 11.51
CA VAL A 292 -56.05 -25.73 10.80
C VAL A 292 -56.76 -26.65 11.80
N ILE A 293 -56.05 -27.15 12.82
CA ILE A 293 -56.60 -28.02 13.86
C ILE A 293 -57.76 -27.33 14.61
N LYS A 294 -57.64 -26.05 14.96
CA LYS A 294 -58.73 -25.29 15.59
C LYS A 294 -59.95 -25.15 14.67
N ARG A 295 -59.74 -24.98 13.37
CA ARG A 295 -60.82 -24.90 12.37
C ARG A 295 -61.53 -26.25 12.20
N GLU A 296 -60.78 -27.34 12.09
CA GLU A 296 -61.31 -28.70 11.99
C GLU A 296 -62.08 -29.08 13.26
N LEU A 297 -61.51 -28.82 14.44
CA LEU A 297 -62.15 -29.07 15.73
C LEU A 297 -63.43 -28.23 15.91
N ALA A 298 -63.50 -27.01 15.35
CA ALA A 298 -64.74 -26.24 15.30
C ALA A 298 -65.80 -26.86 14.37
N VAL A 299 -65.40 -27.39 13.20
CA VAL A 299 -66.31 -28.12 12.29
C VAL A 299 -66.82 -29.41 12.93
N VAL A 300 -65.95 -30.19 13.58
CA VAL A 300 -66.36 -31.41 14.31
C VAL A 300 -67.32 -31.06 15.45
N ARG A 301 -67.06 -30.00 16.23
CA ARG A 301 -68.01 -29.52 17.26
C ARG A 301 -69.37 -29.10 16.66
N GLN A 302 -69.38 -28.42 15.52
CA GLN A 302 -70.61 -28.06 14.81
C GLN A 302 -71.39 -29.34 14.42
N GLN A 303 -70.70 -30.34 13.88
CA GLN A 303 -71.27 -31.63 13.47
C GLN A 303 -71.81 -32.43 14.67
N CYS A 304 -71.08 -32.48 15.79
CA CYS A 304 -71.57 -33.08 17.04
C CYS A 304 -72.82 -32.35 17.57
N SER A 305 -72.87 -31.01 17.46
CA SER A 305 -74.05 -30.23 17.87
C SER A 305 -75.27 -30.55 17.01
N SER A 306 -75.12 -30.58 15.67
CA SER A 306 -76.23 -30.96 14.79
C SER A 306 -76.67 -32.42 14.99
N ALA A 307 -75.71 -33.35 15.20
CA ALA A 307 -76.04 -34.74 15.50
C ALA A 307 -76.79 -34.89 16.84
N ALA A 308 -76.44 -34.10 17.86
CA ALA A 308 -77.17 -34.07 19.13
C ALA A 308 -78.58 -33.46 18.98
N GLU A 309 -78.74 -32.40 18.19
CA GLU A 309 -80.06 -31.85 17.86
C GLU A 309 -80.92 -32.84 17.07
N ASP A 310 -80.34 -33.54 16.10
CA ASP A 310 -81.05 -34.52 15.26
C ASP A 310 -81.40 -35.79 16.05
N LEU A 311 -80.54 -36.22 16.97
CA LEU A 311 -80.85 -37.24 17.98
C LEU A 311 -82.01 -36.78 18.88
N GLN A 312 -82.02 -35.52 19.34
CA GLN A 312 -83.12 -34.98 20.15
C GLN A 312 -84.43 -34.89 19.37
N LYS A 313 -84.39 -34.50 18.08
CA LYS A 313 -85.53 -34.54 17.15
C LYS A 313 -86.03 -35.98 17.02
N ALA A 314 -85.16 -36.94 16.72
CA ALA A 314 -85.51 -38.35 16.60
C ALA A 314 -86.13 -38.92 17.89
N GLN A 315 -85.57 -38.61 19.06
CA GLN A 315 -86.16 -38.98 20.36
C GLN A 315 -87.56 -38.37 20.57
N SER A 316 -87.77 -37.12 20.16
CA SER A 316 -89.09 -36.48 20.22
C SER A 316 -90.10 -37.12 19.25
N THR A 317 -89.65 -37.53 18.05
CA THR A 317 -90.48 -38.24 17.07
C THR A 317 -90.83 -39.65 17.54
N ILE A 318 -89.87 -40.40 18.10
CA ILE A 318 -90.10 -41.71 18.73
C ILE A 318 -91.14 -41.58 19.85
N ARG A 319 -91.05 -40.53 20.68
CA ARG A 319 -92.03 -40.24 21.73
C ARG A 319 -93.42 -39.92 21.17
N GLN A 320 -93.53 -39.12 20.11
CA GLN A 320 -94.79 -38.85 19.43
C GLN A 320 -95.40 -40.11 18.79
N LEU A 321 -94.56 -41.01 18.25
CA LEU A 321 -94.98 -42.31 17.72
C LEU A 321 -95.38 -43.30 18.82
N GLN A 322 -94.85 -43.17 20.04
CA GLN A 322 -95.32 -43.90 21.22
C GLN A 322 -96.62 -43.33 21.80
N GLU A 323 -96.92 -42.05 21.55
CA GLU A 323 -98.16 -41.36 21.95
C GLU A 323 -99.29 -41.49 20.90
N GLN A 324 -99.01 -42.04 19.70
CA GLN A 324 -100.03 -42.40 18.69
C GLN A 324 -100.27 -43.91 18.65
N GLN A 325 -101.47 -44.32 19.07
CA GLN A 325 -101.80 -45.72 19.40
C GLN A 325 -102.24 -46.59 18.19
N ASP A 326 -102.09 -47.91 18.35
CA ASP A 326 -102.78 -48.99 17.64
C ASP A 326 -102.60 -49.14 16.10
N ASN A 327 -101.50 -49.78 15.67
CA ASN A 327 -101.57 -50.76 14.56
C ASN A 327 -100.37 -51.75 14.52
N PRO A 328 -100.58 -53.09 14.55
CA PRO A 328 -99.49 -54.05 14.61
C PRO A 328 -99.11 -54.62 13.22
N ARG A 329 -98.16 -54.00 12.50
CA ARG A 329 -97.42 -54.60 11.35
C ARG A 329 -96.30 -53.70 10.76
N LEU A 330 -95.14 -53.59 11.44
CA LEU A 330 -93.79 -53.45 10.82
C LEU A 330 -92.65 -53.45 11.88
N THR A 331 -92.76 -54.30 12.90
CA THR A 331 -92.17 -54.02 14.23
C THR A 331 -90.74 -54.50 14.48
N GLU A 332 -90.09 -55.19 13.53
CA GLU A 332 -88.72 -55.71 13.70
C GLU A 332 -87.71 -54.99 12.80
N ASP A 333 -87.87 -55.01 11.47
CA ASP A 333 -86.89 -54.39 10.53
C ASP A 333 -86.62 -52.91 10.81
N PHE A 334 -87.66 -52.13 11.16
CA PHE A 334 -87.52 -50.70 11.46
C PHE A 334 -86.86 -50.44 12.81
N VAL A 335 -87.05 -51.35 13.79
CA VAL A 335 -86.39 -51.29 15.10
C VAL A 335 -84.92 -51.66 14.95
N ALA A 336 -84.60 -52.76 14.25
CA ALA A 336 -83.23 -53.17 13.96
C ALA A 336 -82.45 -52.10 13.15
N HIS A 337 -83.12 -51.37 12.26
CA HIS A 337 -82.49 -50.24 11.56
C HIS A 337 -82.16 -49.07 12.51
N LEU A 338 -83.08 -48.71 13.41
CA LEU A 338 -82.84 -47.68 14.42
C LEU A 338 -81.78 -48.10 15.47
N GLU A 339 -81.74 -49.37 15.85
CA GLU A 339 -80.72 -49.91 16.75
C GLU A 339 -79.33 -49.90 16.09
N THR A 340 -79.22 -50.26 14.81
CA THR A 340 -77.95 -50.18 14.07
C THR A 340 -77.50 -48.75 13.77
N GLU A 341 -78.42 -47.79 13.57
CA GLU A 341 -78.06 -46.35 13.56
C GLU A 341 -77.61 -45.86 14.94
N LEU A 342 -78.27 -46.31 16.03
CA LEU A 342 -77.89 -45.95 17.40
C LEU A 342 -76.50 -46.48 17.77
N GLU A 343 -76.17 -47.72 17.39
CA GLU A 343 -74.83 -48.27 17.59
C GLU A 343 -73.78 -47.55 16.74
N GLN A 344 -74.05 -47.23 15.47
CA GLN A 344 -73.15 -46.41 14.66
C GLN A 344 -72.96 -45.00 15.21
N SER A 345 -74.01 -44.38 15.75
CA SER A 345 -73.92 -43.07 16.41
C SER A 345 -73.05 -43.12 17.67
N ARG A 346 -73.20 -44.16 18.49
CA ARG A 346 -72.37 -44.39 19.68
C ARG A 346 -70.92 -44.69 19.34
N LEU A 347 -70.66 -45.41 18.24
CA LEU A 347 -69.29 -45.67 17.79
C LEU A 347 -68.59 -44.35 17.43
N ARG A 348 -69.23 -43.49 16.63
CA ARG A 348 -68.74 -42.15 16.27
C ARG A 348 -68.56 -41.24 17.49
N GLU A 349 -69.43 -41.36 18.51
CA GLU A 349 -69.28 -40.66 19.78
C GLU A 349 -68.02 -41.12 20.54
N THR A 350 -67.77 -42.43 20.61
CA THR A 350 -66.55 -42.95 21.26
C THR A 350 -65.27 -42.62 20.49
N GLU A 351 -65.30 -42.61 19.16
CA GLU A 351 -64.18 -42.20 18.30
C GLU A 351 -63.83 -40.72 18.48
N THR A 352 -64.83 -39.84 18.49
CA THR A 352 -64.63 -38.38 18.68
C THR A 352 -64.18 -38.04 20.11
N LEU A 353 -64.67 -38.75 21.13
CA LEU A 353 -64.15 -38.66 22.50
C LEU A 353 -62.70 -39.15 22.61
N GLY A 354 -62.31 -40.18 21.85
CA GLY A 354 -60.92 -40.64 21.74
C GLY A 354 -59.99 -39.57 21.18
N ALA A 355 -60.36 -38.96 20.05
CA ALA A 355 -59.59 -37.88 19.41
C ALA A 355 -59.46 -36.63 20.31
N LEU A 356 -60.52 -36.27 21.04
CA LEU A 356 -60.47 -35.18 22.04
C LEU A 356 -59.44 -35.43 23.14
N ARG A 357 -59.35 -36.68 23.62
CA ARG A 357 -58.42 -37.07 24.69
C ARG A 357 -56.98 -37.03 24.20
N GLU A 358 -56.72 -37.55 23.01
CA GLU A 358 -55.38 -37.53 22.41
C GLU A 358 -54.90 -36.10 22.11
N MET A 359 -55.80 -35.19 21.72
CA MET A 359 -55.49 -33.75 21.62
C MET A 359 -55.16 -33.13 22.99
N GLN A 360 -55.85 -33.52 24.05
CA GLN A 360 -55.62 -33.02 25.40
C GLN A 360 -54.26 -33.48 25.96
N ASP A 361 -53.87 -34.73 25.70
CA ASP A 361 -52.54 -35.26 26.05
C ASP A 361 -51.44 -34.55 25.25
N LYS A 362 -51.66 -34.25 23.97
CA LYS A 362 -50.72 -33.46 23.13
C LYS A 362 -50.51 -32.03 23.64
N VAL A 363 -51.53 -31.38 24.21
CA VAL A 363 -51.38 -30.06 24.86
C VAL A 363 -50.53 -30.15 26.13
N LEU A 364 -50.85 -31.10 27.02
CA LEU A 364 -50.08 -31.32 28.25
C LEU A 364 -48.60 -31.58 27.96
N ASP A 365 -48.29 -32.33 26.90
CA ASP A 365 -46.91 -32.63 26.53
C ASP A 365 -46.15 -31.44 25.92
N MET A 366 -46.85 -30.46 25.31
CA MET A 366 -46.26 -29.17 24.95
C MET A 366 -46.00 -28.28 26.17
N GLU A 367 -46.94 -28.19 27.12
CA GLU A 367 -46.76 -27.44 28.37
C GLU A 367 -45.55 -27.97 29.16
N LYS A 368 -45.43 -29.30 29.21
CA LYS A 368 -44.30 -30.02 29.81
C LYS A 368 -42.96 -29.70 29.12
N ARG A 369 -42.93 -29.65 27.78
CA ARG A 369 -41.75 -29.18 27.02
C ARG A 369 -41.43 -27.72 27.28
N ASN A 370 -42.43 -26.84 27.40
CA ASN A 370 -42.23 -25.42 27.71
C ASN A 370 -41.59 -25.23 29.11
N SER A 371 -41.94 -26.11 30.07
CA SER A 371 -41.31 -26.14 31.41
C SER A 371 -39.86 -26.67 31.46
N SER A 372 -39.27 -27.08 30.33
CA SER A 372 -37.90 -27.62 30.26
C SER A 372 -36.83 -26.62 29.81
N LEU A 373 -37.22 -25.37 29.52
CA LEU A 373 -36.27 -24.27 29.28
C LEU A 373 -35.62 -23.80 30.60
N PRO A 374 -34.38 -23.27 30.59
CA PRO A 374 -33.69 -22.91 31.83
C PRO A 374 -34.33 -21.71 32.54
N ASP A 375 -35.06 -21.98 33.62
CA ASP A 375 -35.65 -20.97 34.51
C ASP A 375 -34.58 -20.09 35.18
N GLU A 376 -34.82 -18.77 35.25
CA GLU A 376 -33.91 -17.77 35.84
C GLU A 376 -33.56 -18.09 37.30
N ASN A 377 -34.48 -18.76 38.02
CA ASN A 377 -34.26 -19.26 39.37
C ASN A 377 -32.99 -20.12 39.52
N ASN A 378 -32.57 -20.86 38.48
CA ASN A 378 -31.34 -21.64 38.53
C ASN A 378 -30.09 -20.75 38.57
N VAL A 379 -30.10 -19.62 37.86
CA VAL A 379 -28.98 -18.65 37.87
C VAL A 379 -28.92 -17.93 39.21
N ALA A 380 -30.08 -17.51 39.74
CA ALA A 380 -30.17 -16.88 41.06
C ALA A 380 -29.63 -17.81 42.16
N ARG A 381 -30.08 -19.08 42.18
CA ARG A 381 -29.67 -20.06 43.19
C ARG A 381 -28.16 -20.36 43.15
N LEU A 382 -27.57 -20.50 41.95
CA LEU A 382 -26.11 -20.68 41.83
C LEU A 382 -25.32 -19.46 42.33
N GLN A 383 -25.85 -18.24 42.19
CA GLN A 383 -25.24 -17.04 42.77
C GLN A 383 -25.37 -16.99 44.31
N GLU A 384 -26.42 -17.57 44.90
CA GLU A 384 -26.54 -17.70 46.36
C GLU A 384 -25.63 -18.79 46.94
N GLU A 385 -25.54 -19.95 46.28
CA GLU A 385 -24.61 -21.02 46.67
C GLU A 385 -23.14 -20.53 46.64
N LEU A 386 -22.76 -19.74 45.63
CA LEU A 386 -21.44 -19.10 45.54
C LEU A 386 -21.18 -18.11 46.70
N LYS A 387 -22.18 -17.30 47.08
CA LYS A 387 -22.07 -16.38 48.24
C LYS A 387 -21.90 -17.16 49.54
N ALA A 388 -22.66 -18.24 49.74
CA ALA A 388 -22.60 -19.08 50.93
C ALA A 388 -21.24 -19.78 51.09
N LEU A 389 -20.64 -20.26 49.99
CA LEU A 389 -19.30 -20.85 50.01
C LEU A 389 -18.23 -19.85 50.44
N LYS A 390 -18.26 -18.62 49.92
CA LYS A 390 -17.31 -17.56 50.27
C LYS A 390 -17.39 -17.13 51.74
N VAL A 391 -18.60 -17.19 52.34
CA VAL A 391 -18.77 -16.97 53.79
C VAL A 391 -18.11 -18.10 54.59
N ARG A 392 -18.35 -19.38 54.23
CA ARG A 392 -17.71 -20.54 54.91
C ARG A 392 -16.18 -20.50 54.84
N GLU A 393 -15.62 -20.11 53.69
CA GLU A 393 -14.17 -19.91 53.52
C GLU A 393 -13.63 -18.89 54.54
N SER A 394 -14.24 -17.70 54.62
CA SER A 394 -13.82 -16.67 55.57
C SER A 394 -13.94 -17.10 57.05
N GLN A 395 -14.94 -17.91 57.39
CA GLN A 395 -15.12 -18.48 58.73
C GLN A 395 -14.03 -19.53 59.05
N ALA A 396 -13.68 -20.39 58.10
CA ALA A 396 -12.59 -21.36 58.28
C ALA A 396 -11.22 -20.68 58.41
N VAL A 397 -10.98 -19.60 57.67
CA VAL A 397 -9.76 -18.78 57.81
C VAL A 397 -9.72 -18.06 59.17
N ALA A 398 -10.86 -17.68 59.74
CA ALA A 398 -10.93 -17.09 61.07
C ALA A 398 -10.61 -18.11 62.17
N SER A 399 -11.24 -19.29 62.17
CA SER A 399 -10.97 -20.32 63.19
C SER A 399 -9.55 -20.89 63.11
N ALA A 400 -8.96 -20.98 61.91
CA ALA A 400 -7.55 -21.34 61.74
C ALA A 400 -6.58 -20.29 62.35
N ARG A 401 -6.94 -19.00 62.37
CA ARG A 401 -6.16 -17.95 63.06
C ARG A 401 -6.32 -18.05 64.58
N GLU A 402 -7.52 -18.32 65.06
CA GLU A 402 -7.81 -18.50 66.49
C GLU A 402 -7.06 -19.72 67.07
N LEU A 403 -7.14 -20.87 66.42
CA LEU A 403 -6.36 -22.07 66.79
C LEU A 403 -4.84 -21.82 66.79
N LYS A 404 -4.34 -20.98 65.86
CA LYS A 404 -2.92 -20.61 65.82
C LYS A 404 -2.52 -19.73 67.01
N LEU A 405 -3.38 -18.82 67.45
CA LEU A 405 -3.16 -18.02 68.66
C LEU A 405 -3.19 -18.90 69.92
N GLN A 406 -4.16 -19.80 70.04
CA GLN A 406 -4.23 -20.76 71.15
C GLN A 406 -2.99 -21.67 71.21
N LEU A 407 -2.48 -22.14 70.07
CA LEU A 407 -1.22 -22.89 70.00
C LEU A 407 0.01 -22.04 70.42
N GLN A 408 -0.01 -20.74 70.14
CA GLN A 408 1.05 -19.83 70.56
C GLN A 408 0.99 -19.57 72.07
N GLU A 409 -0.18 -19.33 72.65
CA GLU A 409 -0.37 -19.22 74.10
C GLU A 409 0.00 -20.52 74.84
N LEU A 410 -0.33 -21.69 74.26
CA LEU A 410 0.10 -23.00 74.79
C LEU A 410 1.62 -23.20 74.67
N SER A 411 2.26 -22.75 73.60
CA SER A 411 3.73 -22.74 73.47
C SER A 411 4.39 -21.85 74.52
N ASP A 412 3.89 -20.63 74.72
CA ASP A 412 4.49 -19.64 75.60
C ASP A 412 4.26 -19.99 77.09
N THR A 413 3.10 -20.55 77.43
CA THR A 413 2.85 -21.15 78.75
C THR A 413 3.68 -22.41 79.00
N TRP A 414 3.92 -23.24 77.97
CA TRP A 414 4.83 -24.39 78.07
C TRP A 414 6.30 -23.97 78.25
N GLN A 415 6.78 -22.96 77.52
CA GLN A 415 8.12 -22.41 77.70
C GLN A 415 8.31 -21.78 79.09
N THR A 416 7.32 -21.07 79.61
CA THR A 416 7.38 -20.51 80.97
C THR A 416 7.25 -21.59 82.06
N HIS A 417 6.56 -22.70 81.80
CA HIS A 417 6.58 -23.90 82.65
C HIS A 417 7.95 -24.59 82.66
N LEU A 418 8.56 -24.82 81.49
CA LEU A 418 9.92 -25.35 81.38
C LEU A 418 10.93 -24.46 82.12
N SER A 419 10.80 -23.14 82.00
CA SER A 419 11.63 -22.15 82.70
C SER A 419 11.47 -22.17 84.24
N ARG A 420 10.49 -22.89 84.78
CA ARG A 420 10.24 -23.05 86.23
C ARG A 420 10.38 -24.50 86.73
N GLY A 421 10.74 -25.44 85.86
CA GLY A 421 10.68 -26.89 86.09
C GLY A 421 11.82 -27.52 86.92
N GLY A 422 12.01 -27.10 88.17
CA GLY A 422 13.08 -27.63 89.03
C GLY A 422 12.88 -29.07 89.55
N ARG A 423 13.68 -30.02 89.04
CA ARG A 423 14.19 -31.24 89.73
C ARG A 423 13.16 -32.26 90.30
N TRP A 424 12.76 -33.27 89.52
CA TRP A 424 12.02 -34.45 90.02
C TRP A 424 12.59 -35.82 89.57
N LYS A 425 12.63 -36.76 90.53
CA LYS A 425 13.18 -38.14 90.39
C LYS A 425 12.33 -39.07 89.49
N GLU A 426 12.90 -40.22 89.17
CA GLU A 426 12.42 -41.18 88.16
C GLU A 426 11.41 -42.23 88.65
N SER A 427 10.82 -42.94 87.68
CA SER A 427 9.75 -43.95 87.80
C SER A 427 8.37 -43.37 88.18
N PRO A 428 7.24 -43.77 87.55
CA PRO A 428 6.98 -44.96 86.73
C PRO A 428 7.05 -44.69 85.22
N ARG A 429 8.24 -44.38 84.70
CA ARG A 429 8.38 -43.63 83.45
C ARG A 429 8.28 -44.43 82.15
N LYS A 430 8.47 -45.76 82.11
CA LYS A 430 8.69 -46.47 80.81
C LYS A 430 7.45 -46.66 79.92
N LEU A 431 6.28 -46.99 80.48
CA LEU A 431 5.03 -47.09 79.71
C LEU A 431 4.55 -45.70 79.28
N VAL A 432 4.50 -44.76 80.24
CA VAL A 432 4.09 -43.37 79.99
C VAL A 432 5.05 -42.65 79.04
N LEU A 433 6.37 -42.96 79.02
CA LEU A 433 7.24 -42.47 77.94
C LEU A 433 6.91 -43.09 76.59
N GLY A 434 6.52 -44.36 76.52
CA GLY A 434 6.11 -44.99 75.26
C GLY A 434 4.88 -44.31 74.68
N GLU A 435 3.83 -44.19 75.49
CA GLU A 435 2.58 -43.52 75.13
C GLU A 435 2.81 -42.04 74.75
N LEU A 436 3.54 -41.27 75.57
CA LEU A 436 3.89 -39.88 75.24
C LEU A 436 4.85 -39.75 74.06
N GLN A 437 5.68 -40.76 73.76
CA GLN A 437 6.58 -40.75 72.61
C GLN A 437 5.82 -41.05 71.32
N ASP A 438 4.86 -41.98 71.34
CA ASP A 438 3.97 -42.26 70.21
C ASP A 438 2.97 -41.11 69.97
N GLU A 439 2.42 -40.51 71.04
CA GLU A 439 1.65 -39.26 70.92
C GLU A 439 2.49 -38.13 70.34
N LEU A 440 3.71 -37.89 70.86
CA LEU A 440 4.64 -36.88 70.34
C LEU A 440 5.02 -37.15 68.87
N MET A 441 5.20 -38.40 68.46
CA MET A 441 5.44 -38.75 67.06
C MET A 441 4.19 -38.51 66.20
N SER A 442 2.98 -38.79 66.71
CA SER A 442 1.73 -38.48 66.00
C SER A 442 1.48 -36.96 65.88
N VAL A 443 1.90 -36.16 66.87
CA VAL A 443 1.83 -34.70 66.84
C VAL A 443 2.86 -34.16 65.86
N ARG A 444 4.10 -34.65 65.89
CA ARG A 444 5.16 -34.28 64.93
C ARG A 444 4.82 -34.64 63.49
N LEU A 445 4.11 -35.74 63.25
CA LEU A 445 3.61 -36.09 61.91
C LEU A 445 2.54 -35.08 61.43
N ARG A 446 1.58 -34.74 62.29
CA ARG A 446 0.56 -33.71 62.00
C ARG A 446 1.16 -32.31 61.82
N GLU A 447 2.16 -31.96 62.62
CA GLU A 447 2.95 -30.73 62.49
C GLU A 447 3.72 -30.72 61.16
N ALA A 448 4.39 -31.82 60.80
CA ALA A 448 5.12 -31.93 59.53
C ALA A 448 4.19 -31.85 58.31
N GLN A 449 2.97 -32.40 58.40
CA GLN A 449 1.91 -32.27 57.40
C GLN A 449 1.42 -30.82 57.28
N ALA A 450 1.00 -30.18 58.38
CA ALA A 450 0.57 -28.78 58.37
C ALA A 450 1.68 -27.81 57.93
N LEU A 451 2.95 -28.12 58.21
CA LEU A 451 4.11 -27.39 57.70
C LEU A 451 4.38 -27.64 56.21
N ALA A 452 3.98 -28.80 55.66
CA ALA A 452 4.05 -29.11 54.23
C ALA A 452 2.94 -28.39 53.46
N GLU A 453 1.69 -28.54 53.88
CA GLU A 453 0.52 -27.81 53.37
C GLU A 453 0.77 -26.29 53.44
N GLY A 454 1.29 -25.81 54.57
CA GLY A 454 1.67 -24.40 54.72
C GLY A 454 2.82 -23.95 53.80
N ARG A 455 3.72 -24.84 53.37
CA ARG A 455 4.73 -24.51 52.34
C ARG A 455 4.10 -24.45 50.95
N GLU A 456 3.26 -25.41 50.61
CA GLU A 456 2.53 -25.48 49.34
C GLU A 456 1.62 -24.26 49.15
N LEU A 457 0.83 -23.90 50.16
CA LEU A 457 -0.01 -22.69 50.14
C LEU A 457 0.83 -21.40 50.01
N ARG A 458 2.00 -21.31 50.65
CA ARG A 458 2.91 -20.16 50.46
C ARG A 458 3.49 -20.09 49.04
N GLN A 459 3.89 -21.22 48.46
CA GLN A 459 4.29 -21.26 47.05
C GLN A 459 3.14 -20.81 46.15
N ARG A 460 1.92 -21.30 46.40
CA ARG A 460 0.74 -20.95 45.60
C ARG A 460 0.35 -19.48 45.70
N VAL A 461 0.56 -18.83 46.84
CA VAL A 461 0.41 -17.37 46.98
C VAL A 461 1.42 -16.63 46.08
N VAL A 462 2.70 -17.01 46.10
CA VAL A 462 3.73 -16.37 45.24
C VAL A 462 3.45 -16.61 43.75
N GLU A 463 2.92 -17.78 43.36
CA GLU A 463 2.45 -18.05 42.00
C GLU A 463 1.28 -17.13 41.59
N LEU A 464 0.35 -16.83 42.50
CA LEU A 464 -0.77 -15.93 42.24
C LEU A 464 -0.35 -14.45 42.24
N GLU A 465 0.55 -14.03 43.14
CA GLU A 465 1.12 -12.68 43.18
C GLU A 465 1.93 -12.36 41.92
N THR A 466 2.71 -13.33 41.41
CA THR A 466 3.44 -13.18 40.14
C THR A 466 2.49 -13.16 38.94
N GLN A 467 1.41 -13.95 38.93
CA GLN A 467 0.36 -13.85 37.90
C GLN A 467 -0.37 -12.49 37.92
N ASP A 468 -0.76 -11.99 39.09
CA ASP A 468 -1.38 -10.67 39.24
C ASP A 468 -0.44 -9.53 38.80
N HIS A 469 0.86 -9.62 39.11
CA HIS A 469 1.86 -8.67 38.62
C HIS A 469 1.99 -8.71 37.09
N ILE A 470 1.99 -9.89 36.47
CA ILE A 470 2.01 -10.06 35.01
C ILE A 470 0.74 -9.48 34.39
N HIS A 471 -0.45 -9.77 34.94
CA HIS A 471 -1.72 -9.26 34.44
C HIS A 471 -1.83 -7.74 34.55
N ARG A 472 -1.36 -7.14 35.65
CA ARG A 472 -1.32 -5.68 35.82
C ARG A 472 -0.38 -5.01 34.81
N ASN A 473 0.80 -5.59 34.57
CA ASN A 473 1.72 -5.09 33.54
C ASN A 473 1.16 -5.23 32.12
N LEU A 474 0.38 -6.29 31.84
CA LEU A 474 -0.32 -6.45 30.57
C LEU A 474 -1.44 -5.41 30.40
N LEU A 475 -2.26 -5.18 31.45
CA LEU A 475 -3.31 -4.17 31.44
C LEU A 475 -2.75 -2.78 31.14
N ASN A 476 -1.71 -2.35 31.86
CA ASN A 476 -1.06 -1.06 31.67
C ASN A 476 -0.54 -0.85 30.23
N ARG A 477 -0.03 -1.92 29.58
CA ARG A 477 0.40 -1.87 28.18
C ARG A 477 -0.77 -1.71 27.22
N VAL A 478 -1.85 -2.48 27.41
CA VAL A 478 -3.07 -2.37 26.59
C VAL A 478 -3.73 -1.01 26.75
N GLU A 479 -3.69 -0.40 27.94
CA GLU A 479 -4.22 0.96 28.16
C GLU A 479 -3.36 2.05 27.50
N ALA A 480 -2.03 1.91 27.51
CA ALA A 480 -1.12 2.79 26.78
C ALA A 480 -1.32 2.66 25.25
N GLU A 481 -1.40 1.44 24.74
CA GLU A 481 -1.63 1.15 23.31
C GLU A 481 -3.01 1.65 22.84
N ARG A 482 -4.07 1.48 23.66
CA ARG A 482 -5.39 2.07 23.40
C ARG A 482 -5.32 3.60 23.31
N SER A 483 -4.55 4.24 24.19
CA SER A 483 -4.42 5.69 24.24
C SER A 483 -3.68 6.23 23.01
N ALA A 484 -2.55 5.63 22.64
CA ALA A 484 -1.81 5.98 21.42
C ALA A 484 -2.63 5.74 20.13
N LEU A 485 -3.43 4.68 20.07
CA LEU A 485 -4.37 4.45 18.97
C LEU A 485 -5.48 5.52 18.92
N GLN A 486 -5.97 5.97 20.07
CA GLN A 486 -6.99 7.01 20.17
C GLN A 486 -6.46 8.39 19.74
N GLU A 487 -5.23 8.74 20.09
CA GLU A 487 -4.53 9.93 19.57
C GLU A 487 -4.31 9.84 18.06
N LYS A 488 -3.84 8.69 17.55
CA LYS A 488 -3.63 8.48 16.11
C LYS A 488 -4.94 8.56 15.30
N LEU A 489 -6.06 8.09 15.87
CA LEU A 489 -7.39 8.27 15.26
C LEU A 489 -7.81 9.74 15.21
N GLN A 490 -7.55 10.53 16.25
CA GLN A 490 -7.84 11.97 16.25
C GLN A 490 -6.99 12.71 15.20
N TYR A 491 -5.69 12.40 15.11
CA TYR A 491 -4.80 12.97 14.10
C TYR A 491 -5.28 12.65 12.67
N LEU A 492 -5.58 11.39 12.36
CA LEU A 492 -6.06 10.97 11.04
C LEU A 492 -7.44 11.56 10.71
N ALA A 493 -8.32 11.75 11.70
CA ALA A 493 -9.60 12.43 11.52
C ALA A 493 -9.41 13.93 11.18
N ALA A 494 -8.47 14.61 11.85
CA ALA A 494 -8.11 15.99 11.53
C ALA A 494 -7.50 16.13 10.13
N GLN A 495 -6.58 15.22 9.75
CA GLN A 495 -5.98 15.19 8.41
C GLN A 495 -7.03 14.96 7.32
N ASN A 496 -7.95 14.00 7.50
CA ASN A 496 -9.05 13.77 6.56
C ASN A 496 -9.96 15.00 6.41
N LYS A 497 -10.27 15.71 7.51
CA LYS A 497 -11.03 16.96 7.46
C LYS A 497 -10.30 18.04 6.65
N GLY A 498 -8.98 18.17 6.82
CA GLY A 498 -8.14 19.07 6.01
C GLY A 498 -8.17 18.75 4.51
N LEU A 499 -7.97 17.47 4.15
CA LEU A 499 -8.02 17.00 2.76
C LEU A 499 -9.41 17.20 2.13
N GLN A 500 -10.50 16.98 2.88
CA GLN A 500 -11.87 17.29 2.42
C GLN A 500 -12.06 18.78 2.15
N THR A 501 -11.51 19.67 2.99
CA THR A 501 -11.53 21.13 2.76
C THR A 501 -10.76 21.50 1.49
N GLN A 502 -9.52 21.02 1.33
CA GLN A 502 -8.71 21.25 0.13
C GLN A 502 -9.40 20.74 -1.15
N LEU A 503 -10.04 19.56 -1.11
CA LEU A 503 -10.80 19.00 -2.23
C LEU A 503 -12.00 19.88 -2.60
N SER A 504 -12.71 20.44 -1.62
CA SER A 504 -13.83 21.37 -1.87
C SER A 504 -13.35 22.70 -2.48
N GLU A 505 -12.22 23.23 -2.02
CA GLU A 505 -11.61 24.43 -2.62
C GLU A 505 -11.13 24.19 -4.06
N SER A 506 -10.51 23.04 -4.31
CA SER A 506 -10.04 22.66 -5.65
C SER A 506 -11.21 22.57 -6.63
N ARG A 507 -12.32 21.93 -6.22
CA ARG A 507 -13.58 21.88 -6.99
C ARG A 507 -14.15 23.29 -7.25
N ARG A 508 -14.11 24.20 -6.26
CA ARG A 508 -14.53 25.60 -6.47
C ARG A 508 -13.63 26.31 -7.49
N LYS A 509 -12.30 26.20 -7.36
CA LYS A 509 -11.32 26.80 -8.29
C LYS A 509 -11.49 26.26 -9.71
N GLN A 510 -11.79 24.96 -9.88
CA GLN A 510 -12.13 24.37 -11.18
C GLN A 510 -13.42 24.99 -11.76
N ALA A 511 -14.51 25.08 -10.98
CA ALA A 511 -15.77 25.64 -11.45
C ALA A 511 -15.63 27.13 -11.88
N GLU A 512 -14.83 27.90 -11.14
CA GLU A 512 -14.50 29.29 -11.49
C GLU A 512 -13.67 29.39 -12.79
N ALA A 513 -12.71 28.50 -12.99
CA ALA A 513 -11.93 28.43 -14.23
C ALA A 513 -12.78 27.98 -15.44
N GLU A 514 -13.68 27.03 -15.26
CA GLU A 514 -14.64 26.61 -16.28
C GLU A 514 -15.65 27.72 -16.64
N CYS A 515 -16.00 28.60 -15.70
CA CYS A 515 -16.86 29.75 -15.95
C CYS A 515 -16.12 30.79 -16.81
N LYS A 516 -14.91 31.19 -16.40
CA LYS A 516 -14.04 32.10 -17.16
C LYS A 516 -13.71 31.60 -18.57
N SER A 517 -13.48 30.29 -18.74
CA SER A 517 -13.25 29.70 -20.06
C SER A 517 -14.49 29.80 -20.98
N LYS A 518 -15.71 29.68 -20.44
CA LYS A 518 -16.95 29.88 -21.20
C LYS A 518 -17.15 31.36 -21.55
N GLU A 519 -16.78 32.27 -20.65
CA GLU A 519 -16.78 33.73 -20.89
C GLU A 519 -15.77 34.13 -21.98
N GLU A 520 -14.53 33.63 -21.94
CA GLU A 520 -13.50 33.82 -22.98
C GLU A 520 -14.02 33.39 -24.36
N VAL A 521 -14.60 32.19 -24.46
CA VAL A 521 -15.16 31.66 -25.71
C VAL A 521 -16.36 32.48 -26.21
N MET A 522 -17.22 32.96 -25.31
CA MET A 522 -18.33 33.85 -25.66
C MET A 522 -17.82 35.20 -26.19
N ALA A 523 -16.79 35.77 -25.57
CA ALA A 523 -16.16 37.03 -25.99
C ALA A 523 -15.36 36.91 -27.30
N VAL A 524 -14.89 35.72 -27.69
CA VAL A 524 -14.38 35.46 -29.04
C VAL A 524 -15.53 35.47 -30.05
N ARG A 525 -16.60 34.69 -29.82
CA ARG A 525 -17.75 34.58 -30.72
C ARG A 525 -18.48 35.89 -30.97
N LEU A 526 -18.57 36.77 -29.97
CA LEU A 526 -19.11 38.12 -30.14
C LEU A 526 -18.27 38.94 -31.13
N ARG A 527 -16.94 38.97 -30.96
CA ARG A 527 -16.04 39.67 -31.89
C ARG A 527 -16.03 39.08 -33.30
N GLU A 528 -16.21 37.77 -33.43
CA GLU A 528 -16.42 37.11 -34.73
C GLU A 528 -17.73 37.56 -35.39
N ALA A 529 -18.83 37.65 -34.64
CA ALA A 529 -20.11 38.16 -35.12
C ALA A 529 -20.06 39.65 -35.51
N ASP A 530 -19.40 40.49 -34.70
CA ASP A 530 -19.19 41.92 -35.00
C ASP A 530 -18.38 42.10 -36.30
N SER A 531 -17.32 41.29 -36.47
CA SER A 531 -16.51 41.24 -37.70
C SER A 531 -17.33 40.80 -38.92
N MET A 532 -18.16 39.75 -38.77
CA MET A 532 -19.08 39.31 -39.82
C MET A 532 -20.09 40.40 -40.21
N ALA A 533 -20.62 41.16 -39.24
CA ALA A 533 -21.53 42.26 -39.48
C ALA A 533 -20.85 43.40 -40.26
N ALA A 534 -19.64 43.82 -39.85
CA ALA A 534 -18.86 44.83 -40.56
C ALA A 534 -18.49 44.39 -42.00
N VAL A 535 -18.18 43.10 -42.20
CA VAL A 535 -17.95 42.53 -43.54
C VAL A 535 -19.23 42.52 -44.39
N ALA A 536 -20.40 42.29 -43.79
CA ALA A 536 -21.68 42.38 -44.50
C ALA A 536 -22.01 43.82 -44.91
N GLU A 537 -21.80 44.80 -44.02
CA GLU A 537 -21.97 46.23 -44.31
C GLU A 537 -21.03 46.69 -45.43
N MET A 538 -19.74 46.33 -45.38
CA MET A 538 -18.79 46.64 -46.45
C MET A 538 -19.20 45.99 -47.79
N ARG A 539 -19.72 44.76 -47.79
CA ARG A 539 -20.23 44.10 -49.01
C ARG A 539 -21.45 44.82 -49.58
N GLN A 540 -22.39 45.25 -48.73
CA GLN A 540 -23.53 46.07 -49.17
C GLN A 540 -23.02 47.37 -49.80
N ARG A 541 -22.07 48.07 -49.14
CA ARG A 541 -21.56 49.33 -49.66
C ARG A 541 -20.77 49.20 -50.96
N ILE A 542 -20.07 48.08 -51.16
CA ILE A 542 -19.47 47.74 -52.46
C ILE A 542 -20.56 47.59 -53.51
N ALA A 543 -21.60 46.79 -53.26
CA ALA A 543 -22.70 46.60 -54.22
C ALA A 543 -23.42 47.92 -54.58
N GLU A 544 -23.65 48.81 -53.62
CA GLU A 544 -24.18 50.17 -53.85
C GLU A 544 -23.28 50.99 -54.78
N LEU A 545 -21.95 50.95 -54.59
CA LEU A 545 -20.99 51.65 -55.44
C LEU A 545 -20.86 51.01 -56.83
N GLU A 546 -21.02 49.69 -56.96
CA GLU A 546 -21.04 49.00 -58.25
C GLU A 546 -22.30 49.32 -59.06
N ILE A 547 -23.46 49.45 -58.41
CA ILE A 547 -24.69 49.97 -59.03
C ILE A 547 -24.47 51.39 -59.51
N GLN A 548 -23.95 52.31 -58.67
CA GLN A 548 -23.68 53.70 -59.06
C GLN A 548 -22.66 53.82 -60.21
N ARG A 549 -21.64 52.95 -60.23
CA ARG A 549 -20.67 52.85 -61.33
C ARG A 549 -21.37 52.44 -62.63
N GLU A 550 -22.30 51.50 -62.57
CA GLU A 550 -23.02 50.97 -63.73
C GLU A 550 -24.10 51.96 -64.24
N GLU A 551 -24.82 52.63 -63.34
CA GLU A 551 -25.70 53.76 -63.66
C GLU A 551 -24.92 54.88 -64.38
N GLY A 552 -23.75 55.27 -63.85
CA GLY A 552 -22.86 56.24 -64.47
C GLY A 552 -22.32 55.78 -65.83
N ARG A 553 -22.05 54.48 -66.01
CA ARG A 553 -21.65 53.88 -67.28
C ARG A 553 -22.76 53.99 -68.33
N ILE A 554 -24.00 53.70 -67.94
CA ILE A 554 -25.20 53.81 -68.80
C ILE A 554 -25.48 55.28 -69.15
N GLN A 555 -25.39 56.20 -68.18
CA GLN A 555 -25.52 57.64 -68.39
C GLN A 555 -24.48 58.15 -69.41
N GLY A 556 -23.22 57.69 -69.30
CA GLY A 556 -22.16 58.01 -70.24
C GLY A 556 -22.40 57.48 -71.66
N GLN A 557 -23.05 56.32 -71.79
CA GLN A 557 -23.46 55.74 -73.08
C GLN A 557 -24.64 56.49 -73.71
N LEU A 558 -25.64 56.95 -72.94
CA LEU A 558 -26.68 57.85 -73.44
C LEU A 558 -26.07 59.13 -74.02
N ASN A 559 -25.24 59.83 -73.24
CA ASN A 559 -24.60 61.07 -73.67
C ASN A 559 -23.75 60.88 -74.96
N HIS A 560 -23.12 59.72 -75.14
CA HIS A 560 -22.43 59.35 -76.38
C HIS A 560 -23.38 59.05 -77.55
N SER A 561 -24.54 58.42 -77.29
CA SER A 561 -25.58 58.20 -78.30
C SER A 561 -26.12 59.52 -78.84
N ASP A 562 -26.47 60.45 -77.95
CA ASP A 562 -27.01 61.77 -78.30
C ASP A 562 -25.98 62.59 -79.09
N SER A 563 -24.72 62.60 -78.63
CA SER A 563 -23.59 63.18 -79.37
C SER A 563 -23.43 62.54 -80.76
N SER A 564 -23.67 61.23 -80.88
CA SER A 564 -23.59 60.48 -82.14
C SER A 564 -24.84 60.61 -83.03
N GLN A 565 -25.95 61.19 -82.54
CA GLN A 565 -27.04 61.68 -83.38
C GLN A 565 -26.70 63.07 -83.93
N TYR A 566 -26.25 63.99 -83.07
CA TYR A 566 -25.86 65.34 -83.47
C TYR A 566 -24.73 65.36 -84.52
N ILE A 567 -23.74 64.46 -84.40
CA ILE A 567 -22.67 64.26 -85.40
C ILE A 567 -23.19 63.69 -86.73
N ARG A 568 -24.33 63.00 -86.76
CA ARG A 568 -25.00 62.57 -88.01
C ARG A 568 -25.72 63.73 -88.68
N GLU A 569 -26.54 64.47 -87.94
CA GLU A 569 -27.26 65.66 -88.45
C GLU A 569 -26.30 66.68 -89.07
N LEU A 570 -25.14 66.93 -88.43
CA LEU A 570 -24.09 67.78 -88.99
C LEU A 570 -23.42 67.21 -90.25
N LYS A 571 -23.29 65.88 -90.38
CA LYS A 571 -22.76 65.24 -91.60
C LYS A 571 -23.73 65.34 -92.76
N ASP A 572 -25.02 65.16 -92.51
CA ASP A 572 -26.06 65.24 -93.53
C ASP A 572 -26.16 66.68 -94.07
N GLN A 573 -26.14 67.70 -93.19
CA GLN A 573 -26.02 69.11 -93.56
C GLN A 573 -24.75 69.41 -94.37
N ILE A 574 -23.60 68.83 -94.00
CA ILE A 574 -22.34 68.99 -94.73
C ILE A 574 -22.41 68.37 -96.13
N GLU A 575 -23.09 67.23 -96.32
CA GLU A 575 -23.21 66.61 -97.64
C GLU A 575 -24.22 67.35 -98.53
N GLU A 576 -25.30 67.88 -97.98
CA GLU A 576 -26.23 68.79 -98.66
C GLU A 576 -25.51 70.05 -99.18
N LEU A 577 -24.73 70.73 -98.33
CA LEU A 577 -23.88 71.87 -98.72
C LEU A 577 -22.81 71.49 -99.76
N LYS A 578 -22.23 70.28 -99.72
CA LYS A 578 -21.31 69.81 -100.77
C LYS A 578 -22.00 69.63 -102.12
N VAL A 579 -23.28 69.24 -102.16
CA VAL A 579 -24.04 69.17 -103.42
C VAL A 579 -24.23 70.56 -104.00
N GLU A 580 -24.60 71.56 -103.19
CA GLU A 580 -24.72 72.95 -103.63
C GLU A 580 -23.39 73.53 -104.15
N VAL A 581 -22.27 73.26 -103.46
CA VAL A 581 -20.94 73.73 -103.87
C VAL A 581 -20.48 73.06 -105.17
N ARG A 582 -20.77 71.76 -105.34
CA ARG A 582 -20.42 70.99 -106.57
C ARG A 582 -21.18 71.47 -107.80
N LEU A 583 -22.34 72.10 -107.61
CA LEU A 583 -23.15 72.76 -108.64
C LEU A 583 -22.57 74.11 -109.13
N ARG A 584 -21.50 74.65 -108.52
CA ARG A 584 -21.05 76.05 -108.75
C ARG A 584 -19.61 76.28 -109.20
N LYS A 585 -18.74 75.27 -109.39
CA LYS A 585 -17.34 75.47 -109.86
C LYS A 585 -16.78 74.37 -110.78
N GLY A 586 -15.89 74.77 -111.70
CA GLY A 586 -15.05 73.89 -112.54
C GLY A 586 -13.54 73.91 -112.18
N PRO A 587 -12.67 73.14 -112.89
CA PRO A 587 -11.30 72.72 -112.47
C PRO A 587 -10.12 73.34 -113.30
N PRO A 588 -8.79 72.95 -113.17
CA PRO A 588 -8.10 72.04 -112.20
C PRO A 588 -6.93 72.51 -111.22
N PRO A 589 -5.59 72.59 -111.54
CA PRO A 589 -4.47 72.08 -110.68
C PRO A 589 -3.42 73.16 -110.22
N PHE A 590 -2.19 72.95 -109.70
CA PHE A 590 -1.28 71.78 -109.40
C PHE A 590 -0.41 72.09 -108.11
N GLU A 591 0.89 71.85 -107.78
CA GLU A 591 2.21 71.20 -108.17
C GLU A 591 3.16 71.40 -106.91
N ASP A 592 4.33 70.77 -106.58
CA ASP A 592 4.94 69.41 -106.66
C ASP A 592 6.13 69.29 -105.59
N PRO A 593 7.16 68.37 -105.54
CA PRO A 593 7.69 67.79 -104.26
C PRO A 593 9.25 67.67 -104.05
N LEU A 594 9.71 66.85 -103.06
CA LEU A 594 11.01 66.11 -102.87
C LEU A 594 11.85 66.29 -101.55
N ALA A 595 12.91 65.47 -101.34
CA ALA A 595 13.48 65.04 -100.02
C ALA A 595 14.98 64.56 -100.01
N PHE A 596 15.60 64.29 -98.83
CA PHE A 596 16.88 63.52 -98.65
C PHE A 596 17.10 62.87 -97.24
N ASP A 597 18.05 61.91 -97.10
CA ASP A 597 18.34 60.99 -95.94
C ASP A 597 19.79 61.20 -95.33
N GLY A 598 20.35 60.49 -94.31
CA GLY A 598 19.96 59.30 -93.52
C GLY A 598 21.08 58.72 -92.60
N LEU A 599 20.91 57.48 -92.09
CA LEU A 599 21.85 56.56 -91.34
C LEU A 599 22.10 56.74 -89.80
N GLY A 600 22.19 55.67 -88.96
CA GLY A 600 21.82 54.25 -89.16
C GLY A 600 22.28 53.22 -88.09
N LEU A 601 21.67 52.01 -88.15
CA LEU A 601 22.16 50.64 -87.81
C LEU A 601 22.33 50.17 -86.32
N ALA A 602 22.06 48.90 -85.92
CA ALA A 602 21.33 47.78 -86.56
C ALA A 602 21.06 46.55 -85.63
N ARG A 603 20.01 45.76 -85.97
CA ARG A 603 19.82 44.28 -85.77
C ARG A 603 19.69 43.72 -84.32
N HIS A 604 19.16 42.50 -84.08
CA HIS A 604 18.77 41.37 -84.95
C HIS A 604 17.34 40.82 -84.63
N LEU A 605 16.88 39.80 -85.39
CA LEU A 605 15.58 39.12 -85.31
C LEU A 605 15.74 37.58 -85.27
N ASP A 606 14.62 36.88 -85.03
CA ASP A 606 14.34 35.43 -85.19
C ASP A 606 15.07 34.49 -84.19
N GLU A 607 14.60 33.30 -83.82
CA GLU A 607 13.50 32.39 -84.25
C GLU A 607 13.11 31.55 -82.98
N ASP A 608 11.94 30.96 -82.69
CA ASP A 608 10.64 30.70 -83.37
C ASP A 608 9.49 31.11 -82.35
N SER A 609 8.34 30.48 -81.99
CA SER A 609 7.62 29.22 -82.33
C SER A 609 6.11 29.26 -81.94
N LEU A 610 5.41 28.12 -82.02
CA LEU A 610 3.94 27.98 -82.15
C LEU A 610 3.35 26.83 -81.25
N PRO A 611 2.01 26.58 -81.20
CA PRO A 611 0.90 27.49 -80.84
C PRO A 611 -0.23 26.81 -79.98
N SER A 612 -1.37 27.51 -79.78
CA SER A 612 -2.78 27.04 -79.95
C SER A 612 -3.79 27.17 -78.77
N SER A 613 -4.90 27.85 -79.08
CA SER A 613 -6.32 27.71 -78.63
C SER A 613 -6.78 27.57 -77.15
N ASP A 614 -7.73 28.46 -76.79
CA ASP A 614 -9.19 28.23 -76.56
C ASP A 614 -9.68 27.06 -75.65
N GLU A 615 -10.79 27.11 -74.89
CA GLU A 615 -11.87 28.12 -74.76
C GLU A 615 -12.55 28.11 -73.35
N GLU A 616 -13.84 28.46 -73.23
CA GLU A 616 -14.55 28.85 -71.99
C GLU A 616 -15.10 27.74 -71.05
N LEU A 617 -15.49 28.20 -69.85
CA LEU A 617 -16.72 27.86 -69.08
C LEU A 617 -16.80 26.67 -68.08
N LEU A 618 -17.79 26.82 -67.19
CA LEU A 618 -18.04 26.14 -65.91
C LEU A 618 -18.71 24.74 -66.06
N GLY A 619 -18.42 23.79 -65.16
CA GLY A 619 -19.21 22.53 -65.09
C GLY A 619 -18.82 21.44 -64.09
N VAL A 620 -19.09 21.65 -62.79
CA VAL A 620 -19.32 20.65 -61.70
C VAL A 620 -18.74 19.22 -61.85
N GLY A 621 -17.81 18.85 -60.96
CA GLY A 621 -17.38 17.46 -60.71
C GLY A 621 -16.86 17.28 -59.27
N ALA A 622 -17.02 16.10 -58.67
CA ALA A 622 -16.79 15.89 -57.23
C ALA A 622 -15.68 14.88 -56.90
N ALA A 623 -14.76 15.26 -55.99
CA ALA A 623 -14.12 14.42 -54.97
C ALA A 623 -13.13 15.28 -54.14
N LEU A 624 -13.16 15.19 -52.80
CA LEU A 624 -12.22 15.91 -51.90
C LEU A 624 -11.28 14.93 -51.20
N GLN A 625 -9.96 15.19 -51.29
CA GLN A 625 -8.96 14.57 -50.40
C GLN A 625 -7.65 15.40 -50.38
N ASP A 626 -7.68 16.57 -49.76
CA ASP A 626 -6.47 17.41 -49.62
C ASP A 626 -5.48 16.89 -48.57
N THR A 627 -4.18 16.96 -48.89
CA THR A 627 -3.11 17.10 -47.89
C THR A 627 -1.96 17.94 -48.44
N LEU A 628 -1.73 19.12 -47.84
CA LEU A 628 -0.52 19.92 -48.02
C LEU A 628 0.03 20.36 -46.65
N TYR A 629 1.35 20.26 -46.52
CA TYR A 629 2.18 20.72 -45.41
C TYR A 629 3.13 21.83 -45.95
N PRO A 630 3.86 22.58 -45.10
CA PRO A 630 3.60 22.95 -43.70
C PRO A 630 3.78 24.48 -43.45
N LEU A 631 3.49 24.96 -42.24
CA LEU A 631 4.45 25.65 -41.36
C LEU A 631 3.85 25.95 -39.97
N SER A 632 4.70 26.15 -38.95
CA SER A 632 4.33 26.24 -37.53
C SER A 632 3.88 27.65 -37.09
N PRO A 633 3.00 27.79 -36.08
CA PRO A 633 3.53 28.15 -34.74
C PRO A 633 2.77 27.60 -33.50
N ARG A 634 3.39 27.85 -32.34
CA ARG A 634 2.97 27.78 -30.92
C ARG A 634 1.48 27.74 -30.50
N ASP A 635 1.28 26.98 -29.42
CA ASP A 635 0.47 27.25 -28.20
C ASP A 635 -1.04 27.59 -28.29
N ALA A 636 -1.92 26.56 -28.21
CA ALA A 636 -3.12 26.58 -27.31
C ALA A 636 -3.89 25.24 -27.15
N ARG A 637 -3.93 24.74 -25.90
CA ARG A 637 -5.10 24.21 -25.12
C ARG A 637 -6.10 23.17 -25.70
N PHE A 638 -6.35 22.10 -24.92
CA PHE A 638 -7.65 21.42 -24.59
C PHE A 638 -8.68 21.11 -25.72
N PHE A 639 -9.21 19.87 -25.91
CA PHE A 639 -10.18 19.19 -25.01
C PHE A 639 -10.68 17.82 -25.58
N ARG A 640 -11.09 16.87 -24.71
CA ARG A 640 -12.13 15.78 -24.89
C ARG A 640 -11.95 14.74 -26.04
N SER A 641 -12.50 13.51 -26.00
CA SER A 641 -12.93 12.55 -24.93
C SER A 641 -13.42 11.25 -25.60
N LEU A 642 -13.37 10.09 -24.91
CA LEU A 642 -14.52 9.18 -24.64
C LEU A 642 -14.13 7.92 -23.82
N GLU A 643 -15.03 7.53 -22.90
CA GLU A 643 -15.46 6.18 -22.46
C GLU A 643 -14.47 4.96 -22.36
N GLN A 644 -14.09 4.64 -21.10
CA GLN A 644 -14.26 3.36 -20.35
C GLN A 644 -14.06 1.93 -20.97
N PRO A 645 -13.80 0.86 -20.17
CA PRO A 645 -13.45 0.79 -18.72
C PRO A 645 -12.34 -0.23 -18.30
N THR A 646 -12.04 -0.24 -16.99
CA THR A 646 -11.60 -1.37 -16.10
C THR A 646 -10.18 -1.40 -15.49
N LYS A 647 -10.19 -1.54 -14.15
CA LYS A 647 -9.20 -2.13 -13.20
C LYS A 647 -7.88 -1.41 -12.83
N ASP A 648 -7.87 -0.91 -11.59
CA ASP A 648 -7.13 -1.42 -10.41
C ASP A 648 -5.61 -1.73 -10.53
N SER A 649 -4.72 -1.35 -9.60
CA SER A 649 -4.82 -0.53 -8.36
C SER A 649 -3.40 -0.17 -7.84
N GLU A 650 -3.33 0.71 -6.83
CA GLU A 650 -2.15 1.06 -6.00
C GLU A 650 -0.98 1.79 -6.71
N GLY A 651 -0.26 2.74 -6.09
CA GLY A 651 -0.45 3.38 -4.78
C GLY A 651 0.72 4.32 -4.45
N SER A 652 0.51 5.64 -4.53
CA SER A 652 1.56 6.64 -4.23
C SER A 652 1.83 6.79 -2.72
N SER A 653 3.06 7.14 -2.37
CA SER A 653 3.47 7.54 -1.02
C SER A 653 3.92 9.00 -1.05
N ASP A 654 3.04 9.92 -0.66
CA ASP A 654 3.40 11.33 -0.54
C ASP A 654 4.26 11.57 0.71
N SER A 655 5.29 12.41 0.56
CA SER A 655 6.15 12.86 1.63
C SER A 655 6.38 14.37 1.53
N ASP A 656 5.66 15.13 2.34
CA ASP A 656 5.96 16.55 2.54
C ASP A 656 6.56 16.74 3.94
N ALA A 657 7.66 17.48 3.98
CA ALA A 657 8.20 18.10 5.18
C ALA A 657 8.14 19.61 4.95
N ASP A 658 7.76 20.37 5.98
CA ASP A 658 7.77 21.82 5.91
C ASP A 658 8.48 22.40 7.15
N GLU A 659 9.21 23.48 6.94
CA GLU A 659 9.92 24.20 7.99
C GLU A 659 8.94 25.12 8.74
N LEU A 660 9.20 25.43 10.02
CA LEU A 660 8.72 26.69 10.58
C LEU A 660 9.60 27.17 11.74
N ALA A 661 9.78 28.50 11.79
CA ALA A 661 10.75 29.15 12.65
C ALA A 661 10.25 29.35 14.09
N THR A 662 11.19 29.45 15.03
CA THR A 662 10.94 29.96 16.39
C THR A 662 10.76 31.48 16.39
N PRO A 663 10.01 32.00 17.37
CA PRO A 663 10.62 33.05 18.18
C PRO A 663 10.41 32.88 19.70
N TYR A 664 11.37 33.44 20.43
CA TYR A 664 11.34 33.90 21.83
C TYR A 664 10.06 33.72 22.67
N SER A 665 10.24 33.14 23.87
CA SER A 665 9.60 33.66 25.08
C SER A 665 10.66 34.01 26.12
N GLN A 666 10.44 35.10 26.85
CA GLN A 666 11.12 35.35 28.12
C GLN A 666 10.49 34.46 29.22
N GLY A 667 11.20 34.23 30.32
CA GLY A 667 10.71 33.43 31.45
C GLY A 667 9.97 34.28 32.50
N LEU A 668 9.40 33.59 33.49
CA LEU A 668 9.00 34.12 34.80
C LEU A 668 8.91 32.96 35.81
N ASP A 669 8.99 33.28 37.10
CA ASP A 669 9.23 32.32 38.19
C ASP A 669 7.97 31.57 38.67
N ASN A 670 8.13 30.30 39.02
CA ASN A 670 7.88 29.71 40.37
C ASN A 670 8.26 28.22 40.39
#